data_AF-A0AAU6MQL7-F1
#
_entry.id   AF-A0AAU6MQL7-F1
#
_cell.length_a   1.000
_cell.length_b   1.000
_cell.length_c   1.000
_cell.angle_alpha   90.00
_cell.angle_beta   90.00
_cell.angle_gamma   90.00
#
_symmetry.space_group_name_H-M   'P 1'
#
loop_
_entity.id
_entity.type
_entity.pdbx_description
1 polymer ?
#
loop_
_entity_poly.entity_id
_entity_poly.type
_entity_poly.pdbx_seq_one_letter_code
_entity_poly.pdbx_strand_id
1 'polypeptide(L)'
;MTDTSESRAAEPSIVAGNAEVRKRYAFDDTQDFEDAQRGFVGTAEETTVRGNGNGAGVWDLDAYGFLDGDCPDTANPSLWRQGRLVARHGLFEVVEGIYQVRGFDLSNMTIVEGDSGILVIDPLISAETAAAAIALYRRHRGDRPVSGVLYTHSHVDHFGGVRGVVRQEDIDSGVPVIAPEGFLEHAVSENVYAGTAMGRRAAYMYGAALPTGERGQIGAGLGQSTSTGAVGLIPPTLDITHTGQSETVDGIRMVFHLTPGTEAPAELNIHFPDHSALCMAENATHNLHNLLTLRGAQVRNPHVWAHYLTEAIQLFADGVDVAFASHHWPTWGRERVLAFLSEQRDLYAYLHDQTLRLLNQGLTSLEIAETIQVPPALERAWHTHGYYGSVSHNTKAVYQHYLGWFDGNPAHLWEHPPVEAATRYVEFMGGADTILRRARDSYDAGDFRWVVQVVNHVLFAEPDHTEARALQADALEQLGYGSENGTWRNFYLTGALELRKGPVGTPTVAASPDLLSALTLDQLFDSLAIRIDGPRSWHADLAIRFRVPDADPVTLRLRNGVLIHTTGTAPGERAPDTEIALTEADLRAILMGTADLSDLADQGRAEISGDPGTFAELLGYLTAPDPDFAIVTP
;
A
#
# COMPACT_ATOMS: atom_id res chain seq x y z
N MET A 1 38.55 -5.99 -15.16
CA MET A 1 37.49 -6.24 -14.17
C MET A 1 36.71 -4.94 -14.05
N THR A 2 35.63 -4.83 -14.81
CA THR A 2 34.62 -3.78 -14.63
C THR A 2 34.01 -3.95 -13.25
N ASP A 3 33.87 -2.87 -12.50
CA ASP A 3 33.19 -2.88 -11.21
C ASP A 3 31.80 -3.53 -11.38
N THR A 4 31.55 -4.62 -10.67
CA THR A 4 30.29 -5.38 -10.71
C THR A 4 29.24 -4.80 -9.78
N SER A 5 29.56 -3.73 -9.06
CA SER A 5 28.64 -3.06 -8.12
C SER A 5 27.85 -1.90 -8.73
N GLU A 6 28.19 -1.47 -9.95
CA GLU A 6 27.54 -0.35 -10.65
C GLU A 6 26.45 -0.80 -11.62
N SER A 7 25.49 0.10 -11.83
CA SER A 7 24.35 -0.07 -12.72
C SER A 7 24.77 -0.12 -14.20
N ARG A 8 24.20 -1.05 -14.98
CA ARG A 8 24.51 -1.28 -16.40
C ARG A 8 23.72 -0.36 -17.33
N ALA A 9 24.13 -0.32 -18.60
CA ALA A 9 23.30 0.28 -19.64
C ALA A 9 22.13 -0.65 -20.00
N ALA A 10 21.09 -0.13 -20.65
CA ALA A 10 20.03 -0.96 -21.21
C ALA A 10 20.58 -1.84 -22.34
N GLU A 11 20.28 -3.13 -22.30
CA GLU A 11 20.65 -4.06 -23.36
C GLU A 11 19.85 -3.79 -24.64
N PRO A 12 20.38 -4.12 -25.84
CA PRO A 12 19.71 -3.83 -27.10
C PRO A 12 18.27 -4.34 -27.20
N SER A 13 17.96 -5.49 -26.58
CA SER A 13 16.61 -6.03 -26.52
C SER A 13 15.65 -5.17 -25.69
N ILE A 14 16.12 -4.56 -24.59
CA ILE A 14 15.34 -3.60 -23.80
C ILE A 14 15.11 -2.31 -24.59
N VAL A 15 16.16 -1.79 -25.24
CA VAL A 15 16.03 -0.59 -26.10
C VAL A 15 15.00 -0.83 -27.21
N ALA A 16 15.07 -1.98 -27.87
CA ALA A 16 14.10 -2.37 -28.90
C ALA A 16 12.68 -2.50 -28.33
N GLY A 17 12.51 -3.14 -27.17
CA GLY A 17 11.22 -3.26 -26.48
C GLY A 17 10.61 -1.90 -26.15
N ASN A 18 11.41 -0.99 -25.59
CA ASN A 18 11.00 0.38 -25.30
C ASN A 18 10.64 1.15 -26.59
N ALA A 19 11.35 0.93 -27.70
CA ALA A 19 11.00 1.52 -28.99
C ALA A 19 9.67 0.98 -29.55
N GLU A 20 9.35 -0.31 -29.34
CA GLU A 20 8.05 -0.87 -29.73
C GLU A 20 6.90 -0.31 -28.91
N VAL A 21 7.09 -0.05 -27.60
CA VAL A 21 6.09 0.64 -26.77
C VAL A 21 5.71 2.00 -27.38
N ARG A 22 6.70 2.78 -27.85
CA ARG A 22 6.45 4.08 -28.51
C ARG A 22 5.63 3.97 -29.80
N LYS A 23 5.67 2.83 -30.48
CA LYS A 23 4.90 2.57 -31.70
C LYS A 23 3.51 2.00 -31.40
N ARG A 24 3.36 1.26 -30.31
CA ARG A 24 2.11 0.58 -29.92
C ARG A 24 1.11 1.53 -29.29
N TYR A 25 1.54 2.38 -28.36
CA TYR A 25 0.64 3.22 -27.57
C TYR A 25 0.44 4.61 -28.19
N ALA A 26 -0.67 5.25 -27.80
CA ALA A 26 -1.14 6.52 -28.35
C ALA A 26 -0.39 7.74 -27.76
N PHE A 27 0.93 7.83 -27.99
CA PHE A 27 1.76 8.97 -27.52
C PHE A 27 1.40 10.32 -28.15
N ASP A 28 0.59 10.32 -29.22
CA ASP A 28 -0.02 11.50 -29.80
C ASP A 28 -1.19 12.05 -28.96
N ASP A 29 -1.78 11.24 -28.08
CA ASP A 29 -2.75 11.71 -27.09
C ASP A 29 -2.04 12.32 -25.86
N THR A 30 -2.06 13.65 -25.84
CA THR A 30 -1.44 14.48 -24.80
C THR A 30 -2.46 15.09 -23.84
N GLN A 31 -3.73 14.67 -23.85
CA GLN A 31 -4.80 15.31 -23.05
C GLN A 31 -4.49 15.33 -21.55
N ASP A 32 -3.89 14.26 -21.01
CA ASP A 32 -3.49 14.19 -19.60
C ASP A 32 -2.52 15.30 -19.19
N PHE A 33 -1.64 15.77 -20.09
CA PHE A 33 -0.72 16.86 -19.77
C PHE A 33 -1.44 18.19 -19.58
N GLU A 34 -2.52 18.42 -20.32
CA GLU A 34 -3.37 19.60 -20.16
C GLU A 34 -4.16 19.50 -18.86
N ASP A 35 -4.78 18.35 -18.60
CA ASP A 35 -5.59 18.11 -17.39
C ASP A 35 -4.73 18.15 -16.11
N ALA A 36 -3.52 17.57 -16.14
CA ALA A 36 -2.58 17.62 -15.04
C ALA A 36 -2.00 19.02 -14.78
N GLN A 37 -2.15 19.97 -15.71
CA GLN A 37 -1.73 21.37 -15.50
C GLN A 37 -2.92 22.30 -15.21
N ARG A 38 -4.14 21.88 -15.56
CA ARG A 38 -5.34 22.70 -15.43
C ARG A 38 -5.57 23.11 -13.98
N GLY A 39 -5.90 24.39 -13.80
CA GLY A 39 -6.18 24.98 -12.50
C GLY A 39 -4.96 25.26 -11.62
N PHE A 40 -3.72 25.12 -12.12
CA PHE A 40 -2.53 25.42 -11.34
C PHE A 40 -2.55 26.84 -10.75
N VAL A 41 -2.38 26.94 -9.44
CA VAL A 41 -2.39 28.20 -8.67
C VAL A 41 -0.97 28.59 -8.25
N GLY A 42 -0.18 27.63 -7.78
CA GLY A 42 1.17 27.88 -7.27
C GLY A 42 1.77 26.64 -6.60
N THR A 43 3.03 26.73 -6.21
CA THR A 43 3.74 25.65 -5.51
C THR A 43 4.52 26.19 -4.31
N ALA A 44 5.13 25.32 -3.50
CA ALA A 44 5.92 25.75 -2.34
C ALA A 44 7.21 26.46 -2.75
N GLU A 45 7.59 27.50 -1.99
CA GLU A 45 8.88 28.18 -2.16
C GLU A 45 10.05 27.32 -1.70
N GLU A 46 9.86 26.56 -0.61
CA GLU A 46 10.80 25.54 -0.14
C GLU A 46 10.41 24.18 -0.72
N THR A 47 11.36 23.53 -1.40
CA THR A 47 11.10 22.28 -2.12
C THR A 47 11.30 21.05 -1.24
N THR A 48 12.03 21.16 -0.14
CA THR A 48 12.19 20.09 0.85
C THR A 48 11.29 20.32 2.07
N VAL A 49 10.40 19.36 2.35
CA VAL A 49 9.65 19.30 3.60
C VAL A 49 10.53 18.64 4.67
N ARG A 50 10.64 19.24 5.85
CA ARG A 50 11.52 18.78 6.93
C ARG A 50 10.75 18.23 8.12
N GLY A 51 11.30 17.20 8.76
CA GLY A 51 10.79 16.62 10.00
C GLY A 51 10.97 17.52 11.23
N ASN A 52 10.06 17.39 12.20
CA ASN A 52 9.94 18.28 13.37
C ASN A 52 11.03 18.11 14.47
N GLY A 53 12.04 17.27 14.27
CA GLY A 53 13.07 16.97 15.29
C GLY A 53 14.51 17.19 14.85
N ASN A 54 14.95 16.50 13.79
CA ASN A 54 16.34 16.47 13.33
C ASN A 54 16.60 17.33 12.08
N GLY A 55 15.56 17.95 11.51
CA GLY A 55 15.64 18.72 10.26
C GLY A 55 15.92 17.88 9.00
N ALA A 56 15.83 16.54 9.09
CA ALA A 56 15.94 15.65 7.95
C ALA A 56 14.79 15.89 6.98
N GLY A 57 15.06 15.79 5.68
CA GLY A 57 14.02 15.87 4.66
C GLY A 57 13.13 14.63 4.74
N VAL A 58 11.82 14.83 4.87
CA VAL A 58 10.80 13.77 4.84
C VAL A 58 10.11 13.67 3.48
N TRP A 59 10.24 14.73 2.66
CA TRP A 59 9.80 14.80 1.27
C TRP A 59 10.61 15.86 0.50
N ASP A 60 10.86 15.62 -0.78
CA ASP A 60 11.55 16.55 -1.68
C ASP A 60 10.78 16.65 -3.01
N LEU A 61 10.20 17.83 -3.23
CA LEU A 61 9.39 18.16 -4.41
C LEU A 61 10.23 18.16 -5.70
N ASP A 62 11.53 18.45 -5.61
CA ASP A 62 12.42 18.54 -6.77
C ASP A 62 13.10 17.21 -7.12
N ALA A 63 12.92 16.16 -6.31
CA ALA A 63 13.61 14.87 -6.44
C ALA A 63 13.45 14.20 -7.82
N TYR A 64 12.42 14.61 -8.56
CA TYR A 64 12.01 14.08 -9.86
C TYR A 64 12.20 15.04 -11.04
N GLY A 65 12.89 16.18 -10.85
CA GLY A 65 13.11 17.16 -11.92
C GLY A 65 13.85 16.61 -13.16
N PHE A 66 14.57 15.49 -13.02
CA PHE A 66 15.20 14.80 -14.16
C PHE A 66 14.20 14.27 -15.19
N LEU A 67 12.93 14.08 -14.82
CA LEU A 67 11.87 13.61 -15.71
C LEU A 67 11.48 14.61 -16.81
N ASP A 68 11.87 15.88 -16.68
CA ASP A 68 11.70 16.89 -17.73
C ASP A 68 12.57 16.63 -18.96
N GLY A 69 13.60 15.80 -18.83
CA GLY A 69 14.44 15.35 -19.92
C GLY A 69 13.76 14.36 -20.88
N ASP A 70 14.50 14.00 -21.93
CA ASP A 70 14.08 12.94 -22.84
C ASP A 70 14.08 11.59 -22.12
N CYS A 71 13.07 10.75 -22.40
CA CYS A 71 13.01 9.40 -21.82
C CYS A 71 14.23 8.58 -22.26
N PRO A 72 15.07 8.12 -21.32
CA PRO A 72 16.27 7.33 -21.62
C PRO A 72 15.92 5.91 -22.02
N ASP A 73 16.90 5.19 -22.60
CA ASP A 73 16.76 3.78 -22.96
C ASP A 73 16.55 2.86 -21.74
N THR A 74 16.94 3.31 -20.55
CA THR A 74 16.82 2.61 -19.25
C THR A 74 15.45 2.80 -18.57
N ALA A 75 14.49 3.42 -19.25
CA ALA A 75 13.14 3.61 -18.74
C ALA A 75 12.10 3.24 -19.82
N ASN A 76 11.04 2.55 -19.40
CA ASN A 76 9.89 2.35 -20.26
C ASN A 76 9.22 3.70 -20.56
N PRO A 77 8.99 4.06 -21.84
CA PRO A 77 8.50 5.38 -22.21
C PRO A 77 7.07 5.67 -21.75
N SER A 78 6.25 4.63 -21.53
CA SER A 78 4.92 4.77 -20.94
C SER A 78 5.02 5.14 -19.46
N LEU A 79 5.88 4.45 -18.70
CA LEU A 79 6.14 4.79 -17.30
C LEU A 79 6.80 6.16 -17.15
N TRP A 80 7.71 6.54 -18.06
CA TRP A 80 8.30 7.88 -18.07
C TRP A 80 7.25 8.97 -18.31
N ARG A 81 6.32 8.76 -19.24
CA ARG A 81 5.15 9.64 -19.45
C ARG A 81 4.36 9.80 -18.15
N GLN A 82 4.04 8.70 -17.48
CA GLN A 82 3.30 8.74 -16.21
C GLN A 82 4.10 9.46 -15.12
N GLY A 83 5.39 9.16 -14.98
CA GLY A 83 6.31 9.83 -14.06
C GLY A 83 6.28 11.35 -14.23
N ARG A 84 6.33 11.84 -15.47
CA ARG A 84 6.24 13.28 -15.77
C ARG A 84 4.92 13.91 -15.36
N LEU A 85 3.82 13.18 -15.49
CA LEU A 85 2.50 13.67 -15.11
C LEU A 85 2.35 13.74 -13.59
N VAL A 86 2.75 12.68 -12.87
CA VAL A 86 2.67 12.63 -11.40
C VAL A 86 3.68 13.56 -10.72
N ALA A 87 4.84 13.81 -11.33
CA ALA A 87 5.85 14.74 -10.82
C ALA A 87 5.35 16.19 -10.74
N ARG A 88 4.27 16.56 -11.43
CA ARG A 88 3.67 17.90 -11.35
C ARG A 88 3.07 18.11 -9.97
N HIS A 89 3.70 18.98 -9.19
CA HIS A 89 3.30 19.25 -7.81
C HIS A 89 2.81 20.70 -7.63
N GLY A 90 2.04 20.92 -6.57
CA GLY A 90 1.52 22.25 -6.20
C GLY A 90 0.04 22.24 -5.86
N LEU A 91 -0.53 23.44 -5.76
CA LEU A 91 -1.94 23.71 -5.51
C LEU A 91 -2.67 23.90 -6.85
N PHE A 92 -3.75 23.16 -7.03
CA PHE A 92 -4.58 23.19 -8.22
C PHE A 92 -6.04 23.42 -7.85
N GLU A 93 -6.72 24.29 -8.57
CA GLU A 93 -8.18 24.43 -8.56
C GLU A 93 -8.81 23.34 -9.43
N VAL A 94 -9.64 22.49 -8.84
CA VAL A 94 -10.44 21.50 -9.59
C VAL A 94 -11.64 22.19 -10.24
N VAL A 95 -12.39 22.90 -9.39
CA VAL A 95 -13.48 23.84 -9.71
C VAL A 95 -13.49 24.90 -8.62
N GLU A 96 -14.20 26.01 -8.82
CA GLU A 96 -14.33 27.05 -7.79
C GLU A 96 -14.80 26.43 -6.46
N GLY A 97 -14.00 26.64 -5.41
CA GLY A 97 -14.24 26.12 -4.06
C GLY A 97 -13.65 24.73 -3.78
N ILE A 98 -13.14 23.99 -4.77
CA ILE A 98 -12.47 22.69 -4.56
C ILE A 98 -11.04 22.75 -5.08
N TYR A 99 -10.08 22.50 -4.19
CA TYR A 99 -8.65 22.55 -4.48
C TYR A 99 -7.97 21.22 -4.13
N GLN A 100 -6.91 20.88 -4.86
CA GLN A 100 -6.03 19.77 -4.52
C GLN A 100 -4.59 20.24 -4.39
N VAL A 101 -3.91 19.78 -3.35
CA VAL A 101 -2.46 19.82 -3.28
C VAL A 101 -1.92 18.47 -3.73
N ARG A 102 -1.14 18.47 -4.81
CA ARG A 102 -0.62 17.26 -5.46
C ARG A 102 0.89 17.20 -5.41
N GLY A 103 1.45 15.99 -5.38
CA GLY A 103 2.89 15.73 -5.40
C GLY A 103 3.63 16.13 -4.11
N PHE A 104 2.91 16.39 -3.02
CA PHE A 104 3.47 16.62 -1.68
C PHE A 104 3.64 15.32 -0.88
N ASP A 105 3.07 14.23 -1.39
CA ASP A 105 3.19 12.87 -0.90
C ASP A 105 2.77 11.90 -2.02
N LEU A 106 2.58 10.62 -1.72
CA LEU A 106 2.01 9.65 -2.67
C LEU A 106 0.59 10.03 -3.13
N SER A 107 -0.23 10.47 -2.19
CA SER A 107 -1.61 10.89 -2.36
C SER A 107 -1.75 12.40 -2.55
N ASN A 108 -2.94 12.81 -2.96
CA ASN A 108 -3.38 14.19 -3.00
C ASN A 108 -4.10 14.53 -1.70
N MET A 109 -3.95 15.78 -1.25
CA MET A 109 -4.83 16.34 -0.22
C MET A 109 -5.85 17.26 -0.86
N THR A 110 -7.14 16.99 -0.67
CA THR A 110 -8.22 17.83 -1.23
C THR A 110 -8.76 18.77 -0.16
N ILE A 111 -9.06 20.00 -0.55
CA ILE A 111 -9.55 21.07 0.31
C ILE A 111 -10.82 21.64 -0.32
N VAL A 112 -11.93 21.59 0.42
CA VAL A 112 -13.22 22.12 -0.01
C VAL A 112 -13.57 23.33 0.84
N GLU A 113 -13.78 24.47 0.19
CA GLU A 113 -14.14 25.74 0.81
C GLU A 113 -15.61 25.74 1.26
N GLY A 114 -15.83 25.96 2.57
CA GLY A 114 -17.16 26.15 3.15
C GLY A 114 -17.50 27.62 3.39
N ASP A 115 -18.56 27.84 4.16
CA ASP A 115 -19.05 29.18 4.53
C ASP A 115 -18.03 29.97 5.36
N SER A 116 -17.33 29.29 6.28
CA SER A 116 -16.43 29.93 7.25
C SER A 116 -15.03 29.31 7.33
N GLY A 117 -14.89 28.05 6.90
CA GLY A 117 -13.72 27.21 7.04
C GLY A 117 -13.45 26.36 5.80
N ILE A 118 -12.81 25.21 6.02
CA ILE A 118 -12.50 24.21 5.00
C ILE A 118 -12.72 22.79 5.51
N LEU A 119 -13.23 21.92 4.65
CA LEU A 119 -13.16 20.47 4.81
C LEU A 119 -11.86 19.96 4.14
N VAL A 120 -11.08 19.16 4.86
CA VAL A 120 -9.90 18.49 4.32
C VAL A 120 -10.19 17.02 4.09
N ILE A 121 -9.91 16.53 2.88
CA ILE A 121 -10.08 15.13 2.50
C ILE A 121 -8.68 14.56 2.26
N ASP A 122 -8.41 13.41 2.87
CA ASP A 122 -7.20 12.60 2.74
C ASP A 122 -5.91 13.37 3.05
N PRO A 123 -5.58 13.60 4.33
CA PRO A 123 -4.43 14.42 4.74
C PRO A 123 -3.08 13.71 4.62
N LEU A 124 -2.77 13.07 3.48
CA LEU A 124 -1.46 12.50 3.13
C LEU A 124 -0.94 11.41 4.11
N ILE A 125 0.32 10.98 3.94
CA ILE A 125 0.96 9.97 4.81
C ILE A 125 1.50 10.59 6.09
N SER A 126 2.16 11.75 5.99
CA SER A 126 2.94 12.33 7.09
C SER A 126 2.38 13.67 7.54
N ALA A 127 2.42 13.93 8.85
CA ALA A 127 1.94 15.18 9.42
C ALA A 127 2.68 16.40 8.83
N GLU A 128 3.97 16.27 8.54
CA GLU A 128 4.76 17.34 7.95
C GLU A 128 4.37 17.67 6.50
N THR A 129 4.09 16.67 5.67
CA THR A 129 3.66 16.88 4.29
C THR A 129 2.26 17.49 4.25
N ALA A 130 1.36 17.02 5.11
CA ALA A 130 0.01 17.58 5.25
C ALA A 130 0.04 19.04 5.74
N ALA A 131 0.89 19.35 6.72
CA ALA A 131 1.09 20.71 7.20
C ALA A 131 1.66 21.65 6.11
N ALA A 132 2.62 21.16 5.31
CA ALA A 132 3.17 21.91 4.18
C ALA A 132 2.11 22.17 3.10
N ALA A 133 1.28 21.17 2.82
CA ALA A 133 0.20 21.25 1.84
C ALA A 133 -0.88 22.26 2.26
N ILE A 134 -1.37 22.21 3.51
CA ILE A 134 -2.39 23.16 3.99
C ILE A 134 -1.82 24.58 4.09
N ALA A 135 -0.54 24.72 4.43
CA ALA A 135 0.14 26.01 4.41
C ALA A 135 0.21 26.60 2.99
N LEU A 136 0.45 25.77 1.96
CA LEU A 136 0.42 26.21 0.57
C LEU A 136 -0.96 26.74 0.19
N TYR A 137 -2.03 25.99 0.52
CA TYR A 137 -3.39 26.46 0.29
C TYR A 137 -3.66 27.81 0.97
N ARG A 138 -3.33 27.94 2.27
CA ARG A 138 -3.56 29.17 3.06
C ARG A 138 -2.85 30.39 2.49
N ARG A 139 -1.64 30.22 1.93
CA ARG A 139 -0.92 31.32 1.26
C ARG A 139 -1.67 31.90 0.06
N HIS A 140 -2.43 31.09 -0.67
CA HIS A 140 -3.14 31.52 -1.87
C HIS A 140 -4.62 31.83 -1.64
N ARG A 141 -5.28 31.17 -0.67
CA ARG A 141 -6.73 31.17 -0.48
C ARG A 141 -7.19 31.75 0.86
N GLY A 142 -6.26 32.12 1.72
CA GLY A 142 -6.50 32.69 3.04
C GLY A 142 -6.48 31.64 4.17
N ASP A 143 -6.29 32.13 5.40
CA ASP A 143 -6.15 31.29 6.59
C ASP A 143 -7.53 30.89 7.16
N ARG A 144 -8.20 30.00 6.44
CA ARG A 144 -9.49 29.44 6.87
C ARG A 144 -9.26 28.30 7.89
N PRO A 145 -10.04 28.24 8.98
CA PRO A 145 -9.96 27.14 9.94
C PRO A 145 -10.45 25.83 9.31
N VAL A 146 -9.94 24.70 9.78
CA VAL A 146 -10.45 23.38 9.39
C VAL A 146 -11.77 23.15 10.11
N SER A 147 -12.84 22.96 9.36
CA SER A 147 -14.20 22.72 9.85
C SER A 147 -14.60 21.25 9.80
N GLY A 148 -13.83 20.40 9.12
CA GLY A 148 -13.97 18.95 9.13
C GLY A 148 -12.77 18.25 8.47
N VAL A 149 -12.59 16.97 8.79
CA VAL A 149 -11.67 16.07 8.10
C VAL A 149 -12.43 14.85 7.61
N LEU A 150 -12.04 14.33 6.45
CA LEU A 150 -12.63 13.13 5.86
C LEU A 150 -11.54 12.19 5.37
N TYR A 151 -11.67 10.91 5.71
CA TYR A 151 -10.87 9.83 5.13
C TYR A 151 -11.73 9.08 4.13
N THR A 152 -11.31 9.03 2.87
CA THR A 152 -12.05 8.30 1.84
C THR A 152 -12.01 6.80 2.09
N HIS A 153 -10.90 6.28 2.62
CA HIS A 153 -10.72 4.86 2.89
C HIS A 153 -9.56 4.56 3.86
N SER A 154 -9.39 3.28 4.19
CA SER A 154 -8.55 2.80 5.30
C SER A 154 -7.05 2.63 5.02
N HIS A 155 -6.46 3.30 4.01
CA HIS A 155 -5.01 3.25 3.76
C HIS A 155 -4.27 4.47 4.31
N VAL A 156 -3.02 4.24 4.74
CA VAL A 156 -2.22 5.19 5.54
C VAL A 156 -1.94 6.51 4.84
N ASP A 157 -1.88 6.54 3.52
CA ASP A 157 -1.70 7.73 2.71
C ASP A 157 -2.93 8.65 2.65
N HIS A 158 -4.04 8.23 3.26
CA HIS A 158 -5.29 8.98 3.27
C HIS A 158 -5.73 9.39 4.68
N PHE A 159 -4.95 9.07 5.71
CA PHE A 159 -5.21 9.53 7.07
C PHE A 159 -3.95 9.88 7.85
N GLY A 160 -2.78 9.38 7.44
CA GLY A 160 -1.55 9.39 8.21
C GLY A 160 -1.09 10.79 8.61
N GLY A 161 -1.28 11.79 7.75
CA GLY A 161 -0.87 13.16 8.06
C GLY A 161 -1.92 14.00 8.79
N VAL A 162 -3.00 13.41 9.31
CA VAL A 162 -4.09 14.17 9.96
C VAL A 162 -3.62 15.10 11.08
N ARG A 163 -2.58 14.71 11.83
CA ARG A 163 -2.00 15.53 12.92
C ARG A 163 -1.31 16.80 12.41
N GLY A 164 -1.03 16.90 11.11
CA GLY A 164 -0.57 18.12 10.44
C GLY A 164 -1.68 19.10 10.07
N VAL A 165 -2.93 18.66 10.16
CA VAL A 165 -4.12 19.42 9.70
C VAL A 165 -4.99 19.86 10.87
N VAL A 166 -5.24 18.97 11.83
CA VAL A 166 -6.07 19.22 13.02
C VAL A 166 -5.42 18.70 14.30
N ARG A 167 -5.72 19.37 15.41
CA ARG A 167 -5.27 18.97 16.76
C ARG A 167 -6.42 18.31 17.51
N GLN A 168 -6.10 17.56 18.56
CA GLN A 168 -7.11 16.92 19.41
C GLN A 168 -8.11 17.94 20.00
N GLU A 169 -7.63 19.11 20.41
CA GLU A 169 -8.47 20.21 20.91
C GLU A 169 -9.55 20.66 19.92
N ASP A 170 -9.26 20.60 18.62
CA ASP A 170 -10.19 21.00 17.57
C ASP A 170 -11.31 19.94 17.43
N ILE A 171 -10.95 18.65 17.55
CA ILE A 171 -11.90 17.53 17.58
C ILE A 171 -12.78 17.59 18.83
N ASP A 172 -12.18 17.82 19.99
CA ASP A 172 -12.90 17.96 21.27
C ASP A 172 -13.85 19.17 21.26
N SER A 173 -13.56 20.17 20.40
CA SER A 173 -14.40 21.34 20.15
C SER A 173 -15.50 21.12 19.10
N GLY A 174 -15.58 19.92 18.51
CA GLY A 174 -16.66 19.49 17.62
C GLY A 174 -16.32 19.45 16.13
N VAL A 175 -15.05 19.55 15.72
CA VAL A 175 -14.64 19.32 14.32
C VAL A 175 -14.83 17.83 13.99
N PRO A 176 -15.72 17.46 13.05
CA PRO A 176 -15.95 16.06 12.72
C PRO A 176 -14.79 15.45 11.94
N VAL A 177 -14.49 14.19 12.26
CA VAL A 177 -13.68 13.28 11.43
C VAL A 177 -14.61 12.25 10.81
N ILE A 178 -14.74 12.26 9.49
CA ILE A 178 -15.70 11.48 8.73
C ILE A 178 -14.97 10.31 8.05
N ALA A 179 -15.52 9.10 8.11
CA ALA A 179 -14.97 7.94 7.43
C ALA A 179 -16.07 6.92 7.06
N PRO A 180 -15.81 5.99 6.12
CA PRO A 180 -16.70 4.86 5.90
C PRO A 180 -16.78 3.94 7.13
N GLU A 181 -17.95 3.33 7.35
CA GLU A 181 -18.11 2.27 8.35
C GLU A 181 -17.06 1.17 8.16
N GLY A 182 -16.49 0.69 9.26
CA GLY A 182 -15.40 -0.31 9.25
C GLY A 182 -14.00 0.28 9.05
N PHE A 183 -13.86 1.60 8.82
CA PHE A 183 -12.56 2.24 8.61
C PHE A 183 -11.54 1.90 9.70
N LEU A 184 -11.90 2.07 10.98
CA LEU A 184 -10.95 1.92 12.08
C LEU A 184 -10.46 0.48 12.23
N GLU A 185 -11.35 -0.49 12.04
CA GLU A 185 -11.02 -1.92 12.07
C GLU A 185 -9.99 -2.27 10.99
N HIS A 186 -10.20 -1.79 9.76
CA HIS A 186 -9.35 -2.13 8.62
C HIS A 186 -8.04 -1.36 8.59
N ALA A 187 -8.04 -0.07 8.96
CA ALA A 187 -6.83 0.74 9.07
C ALA A 187 -5.83 0.14 10.06
N VAL A 188 -6.32 -0.55 11.07
CA VAL A 188 -5.49 -1.17 12.11
C VAL A 188 -5.12 -2.61 11.74
N SER A 189 -6.09 -3.45 11.36
CA SER A 189 -5.85 -4.88 11.09
C SER A 189 -4.88 -5.13 9.93
N GLU A 190 -4.95 -4.33 8.86
CA GLU A 190 -4.02 -4.44 7.72
C GLU A 190 -2.58 -4.14 8.14
N ASN A 191 -2.37 -3.10 8.95
CA ASN A 191 -1.04 -2.58 9.28
C ASN A 191 -0.37 -3.29 10.46
N VAL A 192 -1.11 -4.04 11.29
CA VAL A 192 -0.57 -4.65 12.52
C VAL A 192 -0.25 -6.13 12.36
N TYR A 193 -1.18 -6.96 11.88
CA TYR A 193 -1.03 -8.42 11.94
C TYR A 193 0.09 -8.97 11.04
N ALA A 194 0.21 -8.42 9.83
CA ALA A 194 1.29 -8.74 8.90
C ALA A 194 2.24 -7.54 8.66
N GLY A 195 2.19 -6.54 9.54
CA GLY A 195 2.83 -5.24 9.37
C GLY A 195 4.33 -5.33 9.07
N THR A 196 5.06 -6.19 9.78
CA THR A 196 6.50 -6.38 9.56
C THR A 196 6.80 -6.89 8.14
N ALA A 197 6.06 -7.92 7.70
CA ALA A 197 6.25 -8.51 6.38
C ALA A 197 5.86 -7.54 5.26
N MET A 198 4.73 -6.85 5.44
CA MET A 198 4.26 -5.84 4.49
C MET A 198 5.22 -4.65 4.40
N GLY A 199 5.72 -4.13 5.53
CA GLY A 199 6.66 -3.02 5.57
C GLY A 199 7.98 -3.34 4.86
N ARG A 200 8.55 -4.50 5.14
CA ARG A 200 9.78 -4.97 4.48
C ARG A 200 9.61 -5.15 2.97
N ARG A 201 8.48 -5.66 2.52
CA ARG A 201 8.16 -5.79 1.08
C ARG A 201 7.79 -4.46 0.43
N ALA A 202 7.20 -3.52 1.18
CA ALA A 202 6.91 -2.17 0.69
C ALA A 202 8.19 -1.38 0.39
N ALA A 203 9.29 -1.65 1.11
CA ALA A 203 10.60 -1.07 0.82
C ALA A 203 11.05 -1.36 -0.63
N TYR A 204 10.77 -2.56 -1.14
CA TYR A 204 10.98 -2.92 -2.55
C TYR A 204 9.95 -2.26 -3.47
N MET A 205 8.66 -2.30 -3.11
CA MET A 205 7.56 -1.77 -3.91
C MET A 205 7.73 -0.29 -4.26
N TYR A 206 8.13 0.51 -3.29
CA TYR A 206 8.33 1.96 -3.44
C TYR A 206 9.76 2.33 -3.80
N GLY A 207 10.69 1.36 -3.78
CA GLY A 207 12.09 1.61 -4.11
C GLY A 207 12.75 2.56 -3.13
N ALA A 208 12.41 2.47 -1.84
CA ALA A 208 12.76 3.48 -0.83
C ALA A 208 14.28 3.68 -0.64
N ALA A 209 15.09 2.68 -0.99
CA ALA A 209 16.55 2.76 -0.95
C ALA A 209 17.21 3.03 -2.32
N LEU A 210 16.42 3.10 -3.39
CA LEU A 210 16.92 3.38 -4.72
C LEU A 210 17.19 4.89 -4.86
N PRO A 211 18.30 5.29 -5.52
CA PRO A 211 18.46 6.67 -5.92
C PRO A 211 17.37 7.05 -6.92
N THR A 212 16.85 8.27 -6.84
CA THR A 212 16.00 8.82 -7.90
C THR A 212 16.85 9.10 -9.15
N GLY A 213 16.35 8.70 -10.32
CA GLY A 213 17.04 8.93 -11.59
C GLY A 213 16.77 7.89 -12.67
N GLU A 214 17.32 8.13 -13.86
CA GLU A 214 17.11 7.35 -15.09
C GLU A 214 17.34 5.84 -14.96
N ARG A 215 18.24 5.44 -14.05
CA ARG A 215 18.60 4.04 -13.76
C ARG A 215 18.08 3.53 -12.41
N GLY A 216 17.39 4.38 -11.67
CA GLY A 216 16.86 4.08 -10.34
C GLY A 216 15.35 4.27 -10.29
N GLN A 217 14.87 4.85 -9.20
CA GLN A 217 13.46 5.11 -8.94
C GLN A 217 12.96 6.25 -9.86
N ILE A 218 11.82 6.05 -10.53
CA ILE A 218 11.18 7.06 -11.42
C ILE A 218 9.69 7.28 -11.10
N GLY A 219 9.25 6.89 -9.91
CA GLY A 219 7.85 6.87 -9.52
C GLY A 219 7.35 5.49 -9.09
N ALA A 220 6.17 5.48 -8.46
CA ALA A 220 5.40 4.27 -8.18
C ALA A 220 4.21 4.09 -9.15
N GLY A 221 4.03 5.01 -10.11
CA GLY A 221 2.94 4.99 -11.09
C GLY A 221 1.66 5.68 -10.60
N LEU A 222 1.24 5.40 -9.36
CA LEU A 222 0.12 6.08 -8.67
C LEU A 222 0.52 7.49 -8.16
N GLY A 223 1.80 7.66 -7.87
CA GLY A 223 2.44 8.90 -7.44
C GLY A 223 3.96 8.72 -7.46
N GLN A 224 4.71 9.65 -6.88
CA GLN A 224 6.18 9.61 -6.84
C GLN A 224 6.72 8.48 -5.95
N SER A 225 6.44 8.54 -4.65
CA SER A 225 6.88 7.61 -3.61
C SER A 225 6.11 7.90 -2.32
N THR A 226 6.46 7.25 -1.21
CA THR A 226 5.89 7.52 0.13
C THR A 226 6.77 8.47 0.93
N SER A 227 6.18 9.46 1.61
CA SER A 227 6.93 10.26 2.58
C SER A 227 7.40 9.44 3.79
N THR A 228 8.41 9.94 4.50
CA THR A 228 9.08 9.24 5.62
C THR A 228 8.93 9.95 6.97
N GLY A 229 7.92 10.82 7.08
CA GLY A 229 7.63 11.61 8.27
C GLY A 229 6.77 10.90 9.31
N ALA A 230 6.12 11.68 10.17
CA ALA A 230 5.32 11.16 11.27
C ALA A 230 3.91 10.76 10.82
N VAL A 231 3.58 9.47 10.95
CA VAL A 231 2.24 8.92 10.73
C VAL A 231 1.41 9.03 12.00
N GLY A 232 0.20 9.54 11.90
CA GLY A 232 -0.79 9.66 12.96
C GLY A 232 -2.17 9.16 12.53
N LEU A 233 -3.08 9.06 13.50
CA LEU A 233 -4.47 8.68 13.26
C LEU A 233 -5.35 9.35 14.32
N ILE A 234 -6.46 9.96 13.86
CA ILE A 234 -7.55 10.39 14.72
C ILE A 234 -8.75 9.51 14.38
N PRO A 235 -9.34 8.79 15.36
CA PRO A 235 -10.52 7.97 15.13
C PRO A 235 -11.67 8.80 14.54
N PRO A 236 -12.45 8.23 13.60
CA PRO A 236 -13.64 8.89 13.09
C PRO A 236 -14.64 9.21 14.21
N THR A 237 -15.30 10.36 14.10
CA THR A 237 -16.39 10.78 14.99
C THR A 237 -17.75 10.69 14.28
N LEU A 238 -17.76 10.46 12.97
CA LEU A 238 -18.95 10.30 12.14
C LEU A 238 -18.71 9.20 11.09
N ASP A 239 -19.51 8.14 11.17
CA ASP A 239 -19.46 7.04 10.20
C ASP A 239 -20.47 7.23 9.07
N ILE A 240 -20.03 6.92 7.85
CA ILE A 240 -20.89 6.77 6.69
C ILE A 240 -21.26 5.28 6.56
N THR A 241 -22.54 4.97 6.68
CA THR A 241 -23.05 3.59 6.88
C THR A 241 -23.87 3.06 5.70
N HIS A 242 -24.24 3.91 4.74
CA HIS A 242 -24.99 3.49 3.57
C HIS A 242 -24.81 4.44 2.38
N THR A 243 -24.93 3.90 1.17
CA THR A 243 -25.00 4.69 -0.07
C THR A 243 -26.23 5.61 -0.06
N GLY A 244 -26.03 6.86 -0.45
CA GLY A 244 -27.04 7.91 -0.42
C GLY A 244 -27.11 8.69 0.90
N GLN A 245 -26.34 8.30 1.93
CA GLN A 245 -26.17 9.12 3.12
C GLN A 245 -25.65 10.51 2.70
N SER A 246 -26.20 11.56 3.31
CA SER A 246 -25.80 12.94 3.02
C SER A 246 -25.48 13.67 4.30
N GLU A 247 -24.33 14.34 4.31
CA GLU A 247 -23.86 15.14 5.42
C GLU A 247 -23.57 16.57 4.95
N THR A 248 -23.58 17.52 5.87
CA THR A 248 -23.22 18.90 5.59
C THR A 248 -22.30 19.42 6.68
N VAL A 249 -21.11 19.85 6.27
CA VAL A 249 -20.10 20.45 7.16
C VAL A 249 -19.81 21.85 6.65
N ASP A 250 -20.06 22.88 7.47
CA ASP A 250 -19.75 24.27 7.12
C ASP A 250 -20.32 24.71 5.75
N GLY A 251 -21.57 24.33 5.48
CA GLY A 251 -22.27 24.61 4.21
C GLY A 251 -21.93 23.66 3.06
N ILE A 252 -20.91 22.80 3.21
CA ILE A 252 -20.48 21.84 2.19
C ILE A 252 -21.37 20.61 2.22
N ARG A 253 -22.28 20.49 1.26
CA ARG A 253 -23.16 19.33 1.11
C ARG A 253 -22.44 18.19 0.39
N MET A 254 -22.43 17.01 1.01
CA MET A 254 -21.84 15.78 0.47
C MET A 254 -22.90 14.69 0.37
N VAL A 255 -22.82 13.89 -0.70
CA VAL A 255 -23.62 12.67 -0.87
C VAL A 255 -22.66 11.51 -1.08
N PHE A 256 -22.78 10.49 -0.24
CA PHE A 256 -21.82 9.39 -0.19
C PHE A 256 -22.28 8.16 -0.97
N HIS A 257 -21.32 7.43 -1.53
CA HIS A 257 -21.52 6.13 -2.15
C HIS A 257 -20.51 5.16 -1.55
N LEU A 258 -20.96 4.23 -0.70
CA LEU A 258 -20.08 3.25 -0.07
C LEU A 258 -19.67 2.19 -1.08
N THR A 259 -18.37 1.89 -1.11
CA THR A 259 -17.78 0.91 -2.05
C THR A 259 -16.84 -0.07 -1.35
N PRO A 260 -17.28 -0.78 -0.30
CA PRO A 260 -16.43 -1.69 0.45
C PRO A 260 -15.92 -2.87 -0.40
N GLY A 261 -14.65 -3.23 -0.23
CA GLY A 261 -14.02 -4.37 -0.92
C GLY A 261 -13.54 -4.08 -2.34
N THR A 262 -13.37 -2.80 -2.68
CA THR A 262 -12.81 -2.32 -3.95
C THR A 262 -11.31 -2.09 -3.83
N GLU A 263 -10.84 -0.85 -3.77
CA GLU A 263 -9.45 -0.54 -3.48
C GLU A 263 -9.16 -0.88 -2.01
N ALA A 264 -10.03 -0.46 -1.09
CA ALA A 264 -9.93 -0.82 0.32
C ALA A 264 -11.14 -1.62 0.83
N PRO A 265 -10.99 -2.33 1.97
CA PRO A 265 -12.12 -2.98 2.62
C PRO A 265 -13.22 -2.00 3.06
N ALA A 266 -12.84 -0.80 3.53
CA ALA A 266 -13.74 0.31 3.84
C ALA A 266 -13.36 1.52 2.98
N GLU A 267 -14.24 1.89 2.05
CA GLU A 267 -14.02 2.97 1.07
C GLU A 267 -15.35 3.61 0.66
N LEU A 268 -15.30 4.88 0.28
CA LEU A 268 -16.45 5.62 -0.24
C LEU A 268 -16.08 6.60 -1.35
N ASN A 269 -17.02 6.86 -2.26
CA ASN A 269 -16.99 8.00 -3.18
C ASN A 269 -17.82 9.16 -2.62
N ILE A 270 -17.55 10.38 -3.10
CA ILE A 270 -18.21 11.60 -2.60
C ILE A 270 -18.70 12.44 -3.78
N HIS A 271 -20.01 12.67 -3.86
CA HIS A 271 -20.59 13.64 -4.77
C HIS A 271 -20.80 14.97 -4.07
N PHE A 272 -20.29 16.05 -4.67
CA PHE A 272 -20.50 17.44 -4.28
C PHE A 272 -21.52 18.07 -5.25
N PRO A 273 -22.82 17.91 -5.00
CA PRO A 273 -23.86 18.31 -5.96
C PRO A 273 -23.84 19.81 -6.29
N ASP A 274 -23.49 20.65 -5.32
CA ASP A 274 -23.47 22.11 -5.50
C ASP A 274 -22.27 22.58 -6.34
N HIS A 275 -21.28 21.71 -6.56
CA HIS A 275 -20.13 21.92 -7.44
C HIS A 275 -20.18 21.08 -8.73
N SER A 276 -21.18 20.19 -8.87
CA SER A 276 -21.22 19.16 -9.92
C SER A 276 -19.90 18.38 -10.03
N ALA A 277 -19.31 18.05 -8.87
CA ALA A 277 -18.03 17.38 -8.76
C ALA A 277 -18.15 16.03 -8.08
N LEU A 278 -17.38 15.04 -8.55
CA LEU A 278 -17.36 13.68 -8.01
C LEU A 278 -15.94 13.29 -7.61
N CYS A 279 -15.72 13.07 -6.31
CA CYS A 279 -14.53 12.41 -5.80
C CYS A 279 -14.70 10.90 -5.91
N MET A 280 -13.86 10.26 -6.72
CA MET A 280 -13.84 8.82 -6.93
C MET A 280 -12.91 8.08 -5.97
N ALA A 281 -12.52 8.72 -4.86
CA ALA A 281 -11.55 8.20 -3.89
C ALA A 281 -10.34 7.57 -4.61
N GLU A 282 -10.18 6.24 -4.49
CA GLU A 282 -9.17 5.49 -5.23
C GLU A 282 -9.79 4.41 -6.15
N ASN A 283 -11.12 4.38 -6.26
CA ASN A 283 -11.87 3.50 -7.15
C ASN A 283 -11.60 3.77 -8.65
N ALA A 284 -11.33 5.01 -9.03
CA ALA A 284 -11.01 5.38 -10.40
C ALA A 284 -9.91 6.45 -10.42
N THR A 285 -8.72 6.05 -10.87
CA THR A 285 -7.57 6.95 -11.02
C THR A 285 -7.01 6.82 -12.44
N HIS A 286 -6.00 7.62 -12.80
CA HIS A 286 -5.31 7.51 -14.10
C HIS A 286 -4.29 6.34 -14.18
N ASN A 287 -4.67 5.14 -13.70
CA ASN A 287 -3.97 3.87 -13.93
C ASN A 287 -4.88 2.65 -13.73
N LEU A 288 -4.41 1.45 -14.14
CA LEU A 288 -4.90 0.18 -13.60
C LEU A 288 -4.36 0.01 -12.18
N HIS A 289 -5.26 -0.14 -11.21
CA HIS A 289 -4.91 -0.34 -9.80
C HIS A 289 -4.61 -1.81 -9.46
N ASN A 290 -4.05 -2.04 -8.27
CA ASN A 290 -3.77 -3.37 -7.72
C ASN A 290 -5.08 -4.08 -7.31
N LEU A 291 -5.27 -5.31 -7.80
CA LEU A 291 -6.16 -6.30 -7.18
C LEU A 291 -5.47 -7.08 -6.08
N LEU A 292 -4.14 -7.16 -6.15
CA LEU A 292 -3.28 -7.64 -5.08
C LEU A 292 -1.97 -6.85 -5.12
N THR A 293 -1.78 -5.99 -4.13
CA THR A 293 -0.52 -5.24 -4.00
C THR A 293 0.66 -6.18 -3.73
N LEU A 294 1.80 -5.92 -4.37
CA LEU A 294 3.00 -6.75 -4.23
C LEU A 294 3.64 -6.68 -2.85
N ARG A 295 3.37 -5.63 -2.05
CA ARG A 295 3.76 -5.60 -0.62
C ARG A 295 3.09 -6.71 0.19
N GLY A 296 1.99 -7.27 -0.32
CA GLY A 296 1.17 -8.29 0.35
C GLY A 296 -0.10 -7.68 0.94
N ALA A 297 -1.24 -8.29 0.66
CA ALA A 297 -2.55 -7.97 1.19
C ALA A 297 -3.51 -9.14 0.92
N GLN A 298 -4.77 -9.01 1.33
CA GLN A 298 -5.84 -9.85 0.80
C GLN A 298 -6.13 -9.47 -0.66
N VAL A 299 -6.63 -10.44 -1.45
CA VAL A 299 -7.01 -10.19 -2.84
C VAL A 299 -8.34 -9.44 -2.88
N ARG A 300 -8.34 -8.30 -3.58
CA ARG A 300 -9.52 -7.46 -3.84
C ARG A 300 -10.39 -8.07 -4.94
N ASN A 301 -11.68 -7.74 -4.95
CA ASN A 301 -12.63 -8.33 -5.89
C ASN A 301 -12.92 -7.37 -7.07
N PRO A 302 -12.37 -7.60 -8.27
CA PRO A 302 -12.62 -6.73 -9.42
C PRO A 302 -14.07 -6.75 -9.93
N HIS A 303 -14.84 -7.82 -9.65
CA HIS A 303 -16.25 -7.88 -10.01
C HIS A 303 -17.06 -6.87 -9.20
N VAL A 304 -16.80 -6.82 -7.88
CA VAL A 304 -17.39 -5.84 -6.97
C VAL A 304 -16.95 -4.42 -7.35
N TRP A 305 -15.67 -4.24 -7.70
CA TRP A 305 -15.16 -2.95 -8.16
C TRP A 305 -15.86 -2.44 -9.43
N ALA A 306 -16.01 -3.29 -10.45
CA ALA A 306 -16.77 -2.94 -11.65
C ALA A 306 -18.25 -2.65 -11.34
N HIS A 307 -18.85 -3.37 -10.38
CA HIS A 307 -20.21 -3.11 -9.93
C HIS A 307 -20.35 -1.69 -9.35
N TYR A 308 -19.48 -1.29 -8.43
CA TYR A 308 -19.54 0.04 -7.84
C TYR A 308 -19.23 1.17 -8.84
N LEU A 309 -18.33 0.96 -9.80
CA LEU A 309 -18.15 1.93 -10.90
C LEU A 309 -19.41 2.07 -11.75
N THR A 310 -20.15 0.96 -11.96
CA THR A 310 -21.46 0.99 -12.62
C THR A 310 -22.48 1.78 -11.81
N GLU A 311 -22.53 1.54 -10.50
CA GLU A 311 -23.44 2.23 -9.58
C GLU A 311 -23.14 3.74 -9.51
N ALA A 312 -21.87 4.12 -9.38
CA ALA A 312 -21.45 5.53 -9.39
C ALA A 312 -21.89 6.27 -10.67
N ILE A 313 -21.73 5.63 -11.84
CA ILE A 313 -22.23 6.17 -13.11
C ILE A 313 -23.75 6.35 -13.04
N GLN A 314 -24.49 5.34 -12.59
CA GLN A 314 -25.96 5.41 -12.52
C GLN A 314 -26.47 6.49 -11.56
N LEU A 315 -25.80 6.67 -10.42
CA LEU A 315 -26.19 7.63 -9.40
C LEU A 315 -25.86 9.07 -9.79
N PHE A 316 -24.71 9.31 -10.41
CA PHE A 316 -24.13 10.65 -10.50
C PHE A 316 -23.93 11.20 -11.92
N ALA A 317 -24.15 10.40 -12.97
CA ALA A 317 -23.92 10.81 -14.37
C ALA A 317 -24.60 12.13 -14.79
N ASP A 318 -25.80 12.40 -14.28
CA ASP A 318 -26.58 13.59 -14.64
C ASP A 318 -26.13 14.86 -13.91
N GLY A 319 -25.37 14.73 -12.81
CA GLY A 319 -24.98 15.82 -11.92
C GLY A 319 -23.47 16.00 -11.80
N VAL A 320 -22.69 15.55 -12.79
CA VAL A 320 -21.23 15.61 -12.76
C VAL A 320 -20.66 16.27 -14.02
N ASP A 321 -19.85 17.31 -13.80
CA ASP A 321 -19.04 17.99 -14.81
C ASP A 321 -17.54 17.75 -14.63
N VAL A 322 -17.12 17.30 -13.44
CA VAL A 322 -15.73 16.94 -13.13
C VAL A 322 -15.68 15.71 -12.22
N ALA A 323 -14.75 14.80 -12.52
CA ALA A 323 -14.36 13.73 -11.61
C ALA A 323 -12.91 13.93 -11.17
N PHE A 324 -12.64 13.83 -9.88
CA PHE A 324 -11.29 13.86 -9.30
C PHE A 324 -11.13 12.70 -8.32
N ALA A 325 -9.91 12.47 -7.85
CA ALA A 325 -9.57 11.32 -7.01
C ALA A 325 -8.51 11.70 -5.98
N SER A 326 -8.28 10.80 -5.02
CA SER A 326 -7.25 10.94 -3.98
C SER A 326 -5.83 10.76 -4.52
N HIS A 327 -5.68 10.39 -5.80
CA HIS A 327 -4.42 10.41 -6.56
C HIS A 327 -4.62 11.02 -7.95
N HIS A 328 -3.52 11.35 -8.63
CA HIS A 328 -3.49 11.87 -9.99
C HIS A 328 -4.24 13.21 -10.18
N TRP A 329 -4.70 13.49 -11.41
CA TRP A 329 -5.39 14.73 -11.80
C TRP A 329 -6.87 14.48 -12.12
N PRO A 330 -7.71 15.54 -12.14
CA PRO A 330 -9.12 15.41 -12.52
C PRO A 330 -9.36 15.18 -14.02
N THR A 331 -10.57 14.73 -14.35
CA THR A 331 -11.13 14.69 -15.70
C THR A 331 -12.34 15.61 -15.78
N TRP A 332 -12.39 16.50 -16.78
CA TRP A 332 -13.46 17.49 -16.95
C TRP A 332 -14.33 17.25 -18.19
N GLY A 333 -15.61 17.61 -18.05
CA GLY A 333 -16.65 17.46 -19.05
C GLY A 333 -17.37 16.14 -18.89
N ARG A 334 -18.70 16.19 -18.72
CA ARG A 334 -19.56 15.03 -18.45
C ARG A 334 -19.31 13.84 -19.38
N GLU A 335 -19.16 14.06 -20.69
CA GLU A 335 -18.88 12.99 -21.65
C GLU A 335 -17.54 12.30 -21.39
N ARG A 336 -16.48 13.07 -21.09
CA ARG A 336 -15.16 12.53 -20.76
C ARG A 336 -15.14 11.82 -19.42
N VAL A 337 -15.85 12.36 -18.42
CA VAL A 337 -16.04 11.70 -17.11
C VAL A 337 -16.73 10.35 -17.29
N LEU A 338 -17.82 10.30 -18.06
CA LEU A 338 -18.54 9.06 -18.31
C LEU A 338 -17.71 8.04 -19.09
N ALA A 339 -16.92 8.49 -20.07
CA ALA A 339 -15.97 7.64 -20.78
C ALA A 339 -14.93 7.06 -19.83
N PHE A 340 -14.24 7.90 -19.05
CA PHE A 340 -13.25 7.51 -18.05
C PHE A 340 -13.79 6.46 -17.07
N LEU A 341 -14.95 6.72 -16.45
CA LEU A 341 -15.54 5.78 -15.49
C LEU A 341 -16.00 4.47 -16.15
N SER A 342 -16.51 4.55 -17.39
CA SER A 342 -16.94 3.35 -18.13
C SER A 342 -15.75 2.49 -18.54
N GLU A 343 -14.65 3.09 -18.98
CA GLU A 343 -13.42 2.39 -19.37
C GLU A 343 -12.75 1.76 -18.14
N GLN A 344 -12.73 2.44 -16.99
CA GLN A 344 -12.32 1.85 -15.72
C GLN A 344 -13.20 0.65 -15.33
N ARG A 345 -14.53 0.80 -15.36
CA ARG A 345 -15.48 -0.31 -15.10
C ARG A 345 -15.18 -1.51 -16.00
N ASP A 346 -15.06 -1.26 -17.29
CA ASP A 346 -14.89 -2.29 -18.30
C ASP A 346 -13.53 -3.00 -18.15
N LEU A 347 -12.48 -2.29 -17.71
CA LEU A 347 -11.17 -2.85 -17.40
C LEU A 347 -11.26 -3.89 -16.28
N TYR A 348 -11.84 -3.53 -15.13
CA TYR A 348 -11.97 -4.46 -14.00
C TYR A 348 -12.88 -5.64 -14.34
N ALA A 349 -14.01 -5.39 -15.00
CA ALA A 349 -14.92 -6.45 -15.46
C ALA A 349 -14.22 -7.39 -16.45
N TYR A 350 -13.42 -6.86 -17.38
CA TYR A 350 -12.71 -7.67 -18.36
C TYR A 350 -11.62 -8.54 -17.72
N LEU A 351 -10.80 -7.96 -16.83
CA LEU A 351 -9.79 -8.72 -16.08
C LEU A 351 -10.42 -9.85 -15.28
N HIS A 352 -11.56 -9.60 -14.64
CA HIS A 352 -12.34 -10.61 -13.95
C HIS A 352 -12.85 -11.70 -14.91
N ASP A 353 -13.72 -11.33 -15.85
CA ASP A 353 -14.48 -12.28 -16.66
C ASP A 353 -13.59 -13.10 -17.59
N GLN A 354 -12.56 -12.49 -18.18
CA GLN A 354 -11.66 -13.21 -19.07
C GLN A 354 -10.70 -14.12 -18.32
N THR A 355 -10.29 -13.75 -17.10
CA THR A 355 -9.54 -14.67 -16.24
C THR A 355 -10.41 -15.87 -15.88
N LEU A 356 -11.68 -15.66 -15.49
CA LEU A 356 -12.62 -16.74 -15.18
C LEU A 356 -12.93 -17.61 -16.40
N ARG A 357 -13.04 -17.02 -17.59
CA ARG A 357 -13.23 -17.80 -18.82
C ARG A 357 -12.02 -18.69 -19.11
N LEU A 358 -10.81 -18.18 -18.96
CA LEU A 358 -9.57 -18.90 -19.26
C LEU A 358 -9.24 -19.97 -18.21
N LEU A 359 -9.46 -19.71 -16.91
CA LEU A 359 -9.32 -20.75 -15.88
C LEU A 359 -10.34 -21.89 -16.09
N ASN A 360 -11.56 -21.58 -16.54
CA ASN A 360 -12.55 -22.61 -16.89
C ASN A 360 -12.20 -23.39 -18.17
N GLN A 361 -11.19 -22.95 -18.93
CA GLN A 361 -10.59 -23.69 -20.03
C GLN A 361 -9.38 -24.53 -19.59
N GLY A 362 -9.06 -24.52 -18.29
CA GLY A 362 -7.98 -25.30 -17.69
C GLY A 362 -6.63 -24.59 -17.63
N LEU A 363 -6.56 -23.29 -17.96
CA LEU A 363 -5.32 -22.54 -17.82
C LEU A 363 -5.05 -22.19 -16.36
N THR A 364 -3.79 -22.29 -15.96
CA THR A 364 -3.26 -21.91 -14.66
C THR A 364 -2.99 -20.40 -14.57
N SER A 365 -2.81 -19.86 -13.36
CA SER A 365 -2.59 -18.43 -13.14
C SER A 365 -1.46 -17.83 -14.00
N LEU A 366 -0.35 -18.56 -14.18
CA LEU A 366 0.78 -18.12 -15.00
C LEU A 366 0.43 -18.11 -16.49
N GLU A 367 -0.26 -19.14 -16.98
CA GLU A 367 -0.66 -19.26 -18.40
C GLU A 367 -1.68 -18.19 -18.78
N ILE A 368 -2.66 -17.90 -17.91
CA ILE A 368 -3.64 -16.84 -18.16
C ILE A 368 -2.94 -15.48 -18.25
N ALA A 369 -2.00 -15.19 -17.35
CA ALA A 369 -1.27 -13.92 -17.34
C ALA A 369 -0.43 -13.68 -18.61
N GLU A 370 0.00 -14.73 -19.31
CA GLU A 370 0.69 -14.64 -20.61
C GLU A 370 -0.26 -14.69 -21.82
N THR A 371 -1.51 -15.14 -21.61
CA THR A 371 -2.50 -15.33 -22.69
C THR A 371 -3.48 -14.17 -22.81
N ILE A 372 -3.84 -13.53 -21.69
CA ILE A 372 -4.86 -12.47 -21.67
C ILE A 372 -4.39 -11.27 -22.49
N GLN A 373 -5.28 -10.76 -23.34
CA GLN A 373 -5.06 -9.56 -24.16
C GLN A 373 -6.04 -8.49 -23.73
N VAL A 374 -5.56 -7.27 -23.51
CA VAL A 374 -6.42 -6.11 -23.23
C VAL A 374 -7.12 -5.66 -24.52
N PRO A 375 -8.42 -5.33 -24.50
CA PRO A 375 -9.13 -4.81 -25.67
C PRO A 375 -8.45 -3.55 -26.23
N PRO A 376 -8.37 -3.36 -27.56
CA PRO A 376 -7.68 -2.21 -28.16
C PRO A 376 -8.20 -0.84 -27.72
N ALA A 377 -9.48 -0.73 -27.34
CA ALA A 377 -10.02 0.53 -26.81
C ALA A 377 -9.42 0.87 -25.44
N LEU A 378 -9.38 -0.10 -24.53
CA LEU A 378 -8.76 0.05 -23.22
C LEU A 378 -7.25 0.26 -23.36
N GLU A 379 -6.56 -0.55 -24.18
CA GLU A 379 -5.11 -0.37 -24.42
C GLU A 379 -4.72 1.02 -24.98
N ARG A 380 -5.64 1.73 -25.65
CA ARG A 380 -5.40 3.10 -26.10
C ARG A 380 -5.65 4.16 -25.01
N ALA A 381 -6.43 3.84 -23.99
CA ALA A 381 -6.83 4.75 -22.92
C ALA A 381 -5.80 4.73 -21.79
N TRP A 382 -5.01 5.80 -21.68
CA TRP A 382 -3.88 5.92 -20.74
C TRP A 382 -4.20 5.57 -19.28
N HIS A 383 -5.40 5.90 -18.82
CA HIS A 383 -5.82 5.60 -17.45
C HIS A 383 -6.05 4.09 -17.18
N THR A 384 -6.01 3.22 -18.19
CA THR A 384 -6.12 1.76 -17.99
C THR A 384 -4.76 1.05 -17.97
N HIS A 385 -3.66 1.80 -18.13
CA HIS A 385 -2.31 1.22 -18.19
C HIS A 385 -1.82 0.77 -16.82
N GLY A 386 -1.01 -0.30 -16.84
CA GLY A 386 -0.51 -0.97 -15.65
C GLY A 386 0.62 -0.25 -14.91
N TYR A 387 0.44 1.03 -14.54
CA TYR A 387 1.48 1.80 -13.85
C TYR A 387 1.66 1.41 -12.39
N TYR A 388 0.59 1.00 -11.70
CA TYR A 388 0.60 0.63 -10.29
C TYR A 388 0.21 -0.84 -10.09
N GLY A 389 -1.01 -1.21 -10.50
CA GLY A 389 -1.38 -2.58 -10.80
C GLY A 389 -0.85 -3.01 -12.17
N SER A 390 -0.93 -4.30 -12.50
CA SER A 390 -0.59 -4.80 -13.84
C SER A 390 -1.53 -5.92 -14.25
N VAL A 391 -1.84 -6.00 -15.53
CA VAL A 391 -2.68 -7.07 -16.10
C VAL A 391 -2.18 -8.45 -15.63
N SER A 392 -0.86 -8.66 -15.66
CA SER A 392 -0.25 -9.94 -15.30
C SER A 392 -0.49 -10.33 -13.83
N HIS A 393 -0.14 -9.47 -12.86
CA HIS A 393 -0.32 -9.86 -11.45
C HIS A 393 -1.78 -9.76 -11.00
N ASN A 394 -2.58 -8.88 -11.60
CA ASN A 394 -4.02 -8.80 -11.32
C ASN A 394 -4.76 -10.05 -11.79
N THR A 395 -4.44 -10.59 -12.96
CA THR A 395 -4.99 -11.88 -13.41
C THR A 395 -4.60 -13.03 -12.47
N LYS A 396 -3.35 -13.06 -12.00
CA LYS A 396 -2.92 -14.05 -10.99
C LYS A 396 -3.69 -13.89 -9.68
N ALA A 397 -3.96 -12.65 -9.26
CA ALA A 397 -4.77 -12.35 -8.10
C ALA A 397 -6.21 -12.86 -8.26
N VAL A 398 -6.86 -12.60 -9.41
CA VAL A 398 -8.20 -13.13 -9.71
C VAL A 398 -8.20 -14.66 -9.63
N TYR A 399 -7.21 -15.33 -10.21
CA TYR A 399 -7.08 -16.78 -10.06
C TYR A 399 -6.99 -17.18 -8.57
N GLN A 400 -6.13 -16.53 -7.79
CA GLN A 400 -5.97 -16.79 -6.36
C GLN A 400 -7.26 -16.59 -5.58
N HIS A 401 -8.07 -15.58 -5.93
CA HIS A 401 -9.35 -15.32 -5.27
C HIS A 401 -10.33 -16.49 -5.41
N TYR A 402 -10.36 -17.14 -6.58
CA TYR A 402 -11.32 -18.21 -6.87
C TYR A 402 -10.80 -19.62 -6.59
N LEU A 403 -9.52 -19.89 -6.85
CA LEU A 403 -8.94 -21.24 -6.79
C LEU A 403 -7.81 -21.37 -5.75
N GLY A 404 -7.41 -20.28 -5.09
CA GLY A 404 -6.30 -20.28 -4.16
C GLY A 404 -4.93 -20.42 -4.85
N TRP A 405 -3.95 -20.93 -4.11
CA TRP A 405 -2.56 -21.01 -4.56
C TRP A 405 -2.27 -22.21 -5.48
N PHE A 406 -3.07 -23.27 -5.41
CA PHE A 406 -2.80 -24.54 -6.08
C PHE A 406 -3.31 -24.52 -7.53
N ASP A 407 -2.47 -24.94 -8.46
CA ASP A 407 -2.76 -24.90 -9.90
C ASP A 407 -3.49 -26.16 -10.43
N GLY A 408 -3.73 -27.14 -9.56
CA GLY A 408 -4.36 -28.42 -9.92
C GLY A 408 -3.37 -29.53 -10.31
N ASN A 409 -2.09 -29.23 -10.53
CA ASN A 409 -1.08 -30.22 -10.87
C ASN A 409 -0.46 -30.83 -9.60
N PRO A 410 -0.63 -32.13 -9.32
CA PRO A 410 -0.13 -32.74 -8.08
C PRO A 410 1.40 -32.68 -7.93
N ALA A 411 2.15 -32.41 -8.99
CA ALA A 411 3.60 -32.16 -8.90
C ALA A 411 3.94 -30.92 -8.07
N HIS A 412 3.04 -29.93 -8.02
CA HIS A 412 3.23 -28.67 -7.31
C HIS A 412 2.55 -28.64 -5.93
N LEU A 413 1.91 -29.74 -5.50
CA LEU A 413 1.16 -29.78 -4.24
C LEU A 413 2.08 -29.79 -3.00
N TRP A 414 3.23 -30.45 -3.09
CA TRP A 414 4.18 -30.58 -1.99
C TRP A 414 5.61 -30.48 -2.50
N GLU A 415 5.92 -29.32 -3.08
CA GLU A 415 7.26 -29.02 -3.56
C GLU A 415 8.27 -28.93 -2.42
N HIS A 416 9.54 -29.18 -2.76
CA HIS A 416 10.62 -28.83 -1.85
C HIS A 416 10.65 -27.31 -1.63
N PRO A 417 10.98 -26.83 -0.42
CA PRO A 417 11.25 -25.40 -0.23
C PRO A 417 12.42 -24.93 -1.10
N PRO A 418 12.56 -23.61 -1.31
CA PRO A 418 13.46 -23.06 -2.32
C PRO A 418 14.93 -23.52 -2.21
N VAL A 419 15.50 -23.62 -1.01
CA VAL A 419 16.92 -24.02 -0.80
C VAL A 419 17.13 -25.50 -1.15
N GLU A 420 16.24 -26.37 -0.69
CA GLU A 420 16.30 -27.80 -0.94
C GLU A 420 16.09 -28.13 -2.43
N ALA A 421 15.17 -27.41 -3.09
CA ALA A 421 14.94 -27.53 -4.53
C ALA A 421 16.16 -27.01 -5.32
N ALA A 422 16.66 -25.82 -4.97
CA ALA A 422 17.81 -25.17 -5.60
C ALA A 422 19.05 -26.07 -5.65
N THR A 423 19.40 -26.70 -4.51
CA THR A 423 20.54 -27.62 -4.41
C THR A 423 20.45 -28.76 -5.44
N ARG A 424 19.26 -29.31 -5.63
CA ARG A 424 19.01 -30.42 -6.59
C ARG A 424 18.98 -29.94 -8.03
N TYR A 425 18.41 -28.78 -8.31
CA TYR A 425 18.45 -28.18 -9.64
C TYR A 425 19.89 -27.91 -10.09
N VAL A 426 20.72 -27.36 -9.20
CA VAL A 426 22.15 -27.13 -9.47
C VAL A 426 22.88 -28.43 -9.79
N GLU A 427 22.66 -29.49 -9.00
CA GLU A 427 23.22 -30.82 -9.27
C GLU A 427 22.77 -31.36 -10.64
N PHE A 428 21.46 -31.34 -10.91
CA PHE A 428 20.87 -31.89 -12.15
C PHE A 428 21.30 -31.14 -13.41
N MET A 429 21.53 -29.83 -13.32
CA MET A 429 21.95 -29.00 -14.44
C MET A 429 23.48 -28.99 -14.67
N GLY A 430 24.25 -29.73 -13.86
CA GLY A 430 25.69 -29.90 -14.03
C GLY A 430 26.56 -28.88 -13.28
N GLY A 431 26.07 -28.36 -12.16
CA GLY A 431 26.77 -27.42 -11.27
C GLY A 431 26.58 -25.94 -11.62
N ALA A 432 26.91 -25.07 -10.66
CA ALA A 432 26.74 -23.62 -10.76
C ALA A 432 27.43 -23.04 -12.01
N ASP A 433 28.70 -23.36 -12.25
CA ASP A 433 29.46 -22.89 -13.42
C ASP A 433 28.77 -23.21 -14.76
N THR A 434 28.19 -24.41 -14.87
CA THR A 434 27.46 -24.82 -16.09
C THR A 434 26.19 -24.02 -16.26
N ILE A 435 25.43 -23.79 -15.18
CA ILE A 435 24.23 -22.96 -15.21
C ILE A 435 24.60 -21.54 -15.61
N LEU A 436 25.57 -20.91 -14.96
CA LEU A 436 25.95 -19.52 -15.20
C LEU A 436 26.42 -19.29 -16.64
N ARG A 437 27.21 -20.22 -17.20
CA ARG A 437 27.62 -20.15 -18.61
C ARG A 437 26.41 -20.16 -19.55
N ARG A 438 25.44 -21.06 -19.35
CA ARG A 438 24.22 -21.14 -20.19
C ARG A 438 23.25 -19.99 -19.95
N ALA A 439 23.19 -19.50 -18.71
CA ALA A 439 22.40 -18.34 -18.35
C ALA A 439 22.98 -17.09 -19.02
N ARG A 440 24.31 -16.97 -19.20
CA ARG A 440 24.93 -15.91 -20.00
C ARG A 440 24.49 -15.97 -21.46
N ASP A 441 24.46 -17.16 -22.07
CA ASP A 441 23.94 -17.31 -23.43
C ASP A 441 22.47 -16.82 -23.54
N SER A 442 21.66 -17.06 -22.50
CA SER A 442 20.27 -16.60 -22.43
C SER A 442 20.15 -15.09 -22.18
N TYR A 443 21.05 -14.54 -21.36
CA TYR A 443 21.17 -13.09 -21.12
C TYR A 443 21.52 -12.36 -22.42
N ASP A 444 22.52 -12.85 -23.15
CA ASP A 444 22.96 -12.28 -24.44
C ASP A 444 21.86 -12.39 -25.52
N ALA A 445 20.98 -13.38 -25.41
CA ALA A 445 19.78 -13.53 -26.23
C ALA A 445 18.60 -12.63 -25.79
N GLY A 446 18.71 -11.94 -24.66
CA GLY A 446 17.68 -11.06 -24.10
C GLY A 446 16.57 -11.75 -23.31
N ASP A 447 16.72 -13.03 -22.96
CA ASP A 447 15.73 -13.79 -22.17
C ASP A 447 15.94 -13.59 -20.66
N PHE A 448 15.82 -12.33 -20.22
CA PHE A 448 16.09 -11.96 -18.82
C PHE A 448 15.14 -12.63 -17.83
N ARG A 449 13.88 -12.90 -18.23
CA ARG A 449 12.90 -13.62 -17.41
C ARG A 449 13.38 -15.02 -17.06
N TRP A 450 13.93 -15.75 -18.04
CA TRP A 450 14.52 -17.06 -17.79
C TRP A 450 15.81 -16.97 -16.98
N VAL A 451 16.67 -16.00 -17.27
CA VAL A 451 17.92 -15.80 -16.51
C VAL A 451 17.64 -15.62 -15.03
N VAL A 452 16.71 -14.73 -14.65
CA VAL A 452 16.40 -14.50 -13.23
C VAL A 452 15.76 -15.72 -12.56
N GLN A 453 15.07 -16.58 -13.32
CA GLN A 453 14.50 -17.81 -12.78
C GLN A 453 15.58 -18.86 -12.54
N VAL A 454 16.46 -19.12 -13.52
CA VAL A 454 17.44 -20.21 -13.44
C VAL A 454 18.62 -19.86 -12.54
N VAL A 455 19.09 -18.61 -12.55
CA VAL A 455 20.22 -18.17 -11.72
C VAL A 455 19.81 -18.07 -10.25
N ASN A 456 18.53 -17.83 -9.96
CA ASN A 456 18.01 -17.88 -8.59
C ASN A 456 18.23 -19.24 -7.91
N HIS A 457 18.19 -20.36 -8.66
CA HIS A 457 18.54 -21.66 -8.10
C HIS A 457 20.01 -21.75 -7.68
N VAL A 458 20.93 -21.11 -8.40
CA VAL A 458 22.33 -21.05 -7.97
C VAL A 458 22.44 -20.22 -6.68
N LEU A 459 21.76 -19.08 -6.61
CA LEU A 459 21.78 -18.23 -5.41
C LEU A 459 21.19 -18.88 -4.17
N PHE A 460 20.10 -19.63 -4.30
CA PHE A 460 19.49 -20.30 -3.16
C PHE A 460 20.25 -21.56 -2.72
N ALA A 461 21.12 -22.12 -3.56
CA ALA A 461 22.04 -23.18 -3.18
C ALA A 461 23.39 -22.65 -2.65
N GLU A 462 23.88 -21.55 -3.22
CA GLU A 462 25.19 -20.95 -2.98
C GLU A 462 25.05 -19.41 -2.85
N PRO A 463 24.55 -18.89 -1.70
CA PRO A 463 24.15 -17.48 -1.56
C PRO A 463 25.29 -16.46 -1.69
N ASP A 464 26.53 -16.91 -1.45
CA ASP A 464 27.74 -16.09 -1.56
C ASP A 464 28.40 -16.17 -2.96
N HIS A 465 27.80 -16.90 -3.91
CA HIS A 465 28.37 -17.08 -5.25
C HIS A 465 28.40 -15.75 -6.03
N THR A 466 29.56 -15.11 -6.09
CA THR A 466 29.74 -13.75 -6.60
C THR A 466 29.24 -13.56 -8.03
N GLU A 467 29.55 -14.48 -8.95
CA GLU A 467 29.10 -14.36 -10.34
C GLU A 467 27.59 -14.53 -10.50
N ALA A 468 26.96 -15.46 -9.75
CA ALA A 468 25.52 -15.63 -9.74
C ALA A 468 24.80 -14.37 -9.25
N ARG A 469 25.31 -13.74 -8.17
CA ARG A 469 24.76 -12.48 -7.64
C ARG A 469 24.83 -11.38 -8.69
N ALA A 470 25.99 -11.25 -9.36
CA ALA A 470 26.18 -10.25 -10.40
C ALA A 470 25.25 -10.48 -11.62
N LEU A 471 25.17 -11.71 -12.13
CA LEU A 471 24.31 -12.03 -13.28
C LEU A 471 22.81 -11.89 -12.95
N GLN A 472 22.38 -12.32 -11.76
CA GLN A 472 21.01 -12.12 -11.29
C GLN A 472 20.68 -10.63 -11.19
N ALA A 473 21.57 -9.83 -10.58
CA ALA A 473 21.37 -8.39 -10.44
C ALA A 473 21.29 -7.69 -11.80
N ASP A 474 22.19 -8.03 -12.74
CA ASP A 474 22.19 -7.47 -14.09
C ASP A 474 20.87 -7.82 -14.83
N ALA A 475 20.39 -9.06 -14.72
CA ALA A 475 19.14 -9.48 -15.38
C ALA A 475 17.88 -8.84 -14.74
N LEU A 476 17.82 -8.75 -13.41
CA LEU A 476 16.75 -8.02 -12.72
C LEU A 476 16.75 -6.54 -13.14
N GLU A 477 17.92 -5.90 -13.25
CA GLU A 477 18.04 -4.52 -13.69
C GLU A 477 17.47 -4.29 -15.10
N GLN A 478 17.75 -5.20 -16.05
CA GLN A 478 17.16 -5.12 -17.40
C GLN A 478 15.63 -5.26 -17.38
N LEU A 479 15.09 -6.17 -16.56
CA LEU A 479 13.63 -6.28 -16.37
C LEU A 479 13.04 -5.00 -15.77
N GLY A 480 13.73 -4.37 -14.83
CA GLY A 480 13.35 -3.08 -14.27
C GLY A 480 13.34 -1.94 -15.30
N TYR A 481 14.28 -1.93 -16.24
CA TYR A 481 14.34 -0.94 -17.32
C TYR A 481 13.22 -1.07 -18.34
N GLY A 482 12.80 -2.30 -18.66
CA GLY A 482 11.70 -2.56 -19.58
C GLY A 482 10.29 -2.45 -18.97
N SER A 483 10.19 -2.36 -17.64
CA SER A 483 8.90 -2.41 -16.93
C SER A 483 8.08 -1.13 -17.10
N GLU A 484 6.85 -1.26 -17.61
CA GLU A 484 5.83 -0.19 -17.61
C GLU A 484 5.26 0.06 -16.20
N ASN A 485 5.25 -0.97 -15.35
CA ASN A 485 4.75 -0.87 -13.99
C ASN A 485 5.83 -0.31 -13.05
N GLY A 486 5.52 0.79 -12.35
CA GLY A 486 6.44 1.46 -11.44
C GLY A 486 6.86 0.59 -10.26
N THR A 487 5.92 -0.15 -9.68
CA THR A 487 6.22 -1.03 -8.55
C THR A 487 7.10 -2.23 -8.97
N TRP A 488 6.89 -2.79 -10.16
CA TRP A 488 7.72 -3.86 -10.72
C TRP A 488 9.15 -3.38 -10.95
N ARG A 489 9.30 -2.19 -11.56
CA ARG A 489 10.60 -1.56 -11.72
C ARG A 489 11.31 -1.45 -10.38
N ASN A 490 10.64 -0.94 -9.36
CA ASN A 490 11.22 -0.75 -8.04
C ASN A 490 11.59 -2.09 -7.37
N PHE A 491 10.73 -3.11 -7.47
CA PHE A 491 11.04 -4.47 -6.98
C PHE A 491 12.29 -5.05 -7.64
N TYR A 492 12.36 -4.98 -8.97
CA TYR A 492 13.49 -5.50 -9.74
C TYR A 492 14.80 -4.78 -9.40
N LEU A 493 14.77 -3.44 -9.39
CA LEU A 493 15.96 -2.64 -9.10
C LEU A 493 16.41 -2.76 -7.63
N THR A 494 15.48 -2.87 -6.69
CA THR A 494 15.82 -3.07 -5.27
C THR A 494 16.42 -4.46 -5.04
N GLY A 495 15.90 -5.49 -5.70
CA GLY A 495 16.51 -6.82 -5.67
C GLY A 495 17.93 -6.84 -6.24
N ALA A 496 18.16 -6.13 -7.36
CA ALA A 496 19.49 -5.95 -7.92
C ALA A 496 20.43 -5.18 -6.96
N LEU A 497 19.91 -4.14 -6.29
CA LEU A 497 20.64 -3.37 -5.28
C LEU A 497 21.08 -4.27 -4.11
N GLU A 498 20.18 -5.08 -3.55
CA GLU A 498 20.53 -5.96 -2.42
C GLU A 498 21.53 -7.05 -2.79
N LEU A 499 21.43 -7.60 -4.00
CA LEU A 499 22.42 -8.57 -4.49
C LEU A 499 23.82 -7.95 -4.62
N ARG A 500 23.90 -6.68 -5.04
CA ARG A 500 25.16 -5.94 -5.25
C ARG A 500 25.74 -5.35 -3.96
N LYS A 501 24.89 -4.86 -3.03
CA LYS A 501 25.33 -4.02 -1.89
C LYS A 501 24.92 -4.54 -0.51
N GLY A 502 24.11 -5.60 -0.45
CA GLY A 502 23.56 -6.12 0.81
C GLY A 502 22.18 -5.53 1.16
N PRO A 503 21.57 -5.98 2.27
CA PRO A 503 20.19 -5.66 2.61
C PRO A 503 19.98 -4.15 2.81
N VAL A 504 18.82 -3.65 2.35
CA VAL A 504 18.43 -2.23 2.52
C VAL A 504 17.55 -1.97 3.74
N GLY A 505 17.13 -3.03 4.44
CA GLY A 505 16.26 -2.96 5.62
C GLY A 505 14.85 -2.46 5.34
N THR A 506 14.19 -1.92 6.38
CA THR A 506 12.83 -1.35 6.32
C THR A 506 12.81 0.12 6.74
N PRO A 507 12.76 1.08 5.79
CA PRO A 507 12.94 2.50 6.07
C PRO A 507 11.74 3.20 6.71
N THR A 508 10.55 2.59 6.69
CA THR A 508 9.31 3.17 7.26
C THR A 508 8.60 2.17 8.16
N VAL A 509 8.11 2.62 9.32
CA VAL A 509 7.31 1.81 10.25
C VAL A 509 5.87 2.30 10.20
N ALA A 510 4.95 1.44 9.75
CA ALA A 510 3.54 1.79 9.62
C ALA A 510 2.83 1.89 10.98
N ALA A 511 3.22 1.10 11.98
CA ALA A 511 2.61 1.12 13.30
C ALA A 511 3.11 2.32 14.14
N SER A 512 2.31 3.39 14.16
CA SER A 512 2.56 4.58 15.00
C SER A 512 1.89 4.45 16.38
N PRO A 513 2.30 5.26 17.39
CA PRO A 513 1.61 5.29 18.69
C PRO A 513 0.11 5.56 18.58
N ASP A 514 -0.30 6.44 17.64
CA ASP A 514 -1.72 6.72 17.38
C ASP A 514 -2.46 5.47 16.89
N LEU A 515 -1.89 4.75 15.91
CA LEU A 515 -2.46 3.49 15.40
C LEU A 515 -2.54 2.41 16.48
N LEU A 516 -1.49 2.28 17.30
CA LEU A 516 -1.47 1.33 18.41
C LEU A 516 -2.53 1.68 19.48
N SER A 517 -2.73 2.98 19.75
CA SER A 517 -3.73 3.43 20.71
C SER A 517 -5.18 3.21 20.23
N ALA A 518 -5.38 3.13 18.92
CA ALA A 518 -6.69 2.92 18.29
C ALA A 518 -7.11 1.44 18.22
N LEU A 519 -6.20 0.48 18.50
CA LEU A 519 -6.53 -0.94 18.58
C LEU A 519 -7.61 -1.20 19.64
N THR A 520 -8.56 -2.08 19.36
CA THR A 520 -9.43 -2.61 20.41
C THR A 520 -8.64 -3.55 21.33
N LEU A 521 -9.16 -3.86 22.53
CA LEU A 521 -8.53 -4.86 23.40
C LEU A 521 -8.44 -6.21 22.70
N ASP A 522 -9.49 -6.63 21.98
CA ASP A 522 -9.51 -7.88 21.22
C ASP A 522 -8.37 -7.93 20.18
N GLN A 523 -8.16 -6.83 19.42
CA GLN A 523 -7.06 -6.75 18.45
C GLN A 523 -5.68 -6.75 19.12
N LEU A 524 -5.52 -6.13 20.29
CA LEU A 524 -4.28 -6.20 21.07
C LEU A 524 -3.99 -7.64 21.54
N PHE A 525 -5.01 -8.36 21.98
CA PHE A 525 -4.86 -9.77 22.37
C PHE A 525 -4.58 -10.68 21.18
N ASP A 526 -5.19 -10.43 20.02
CA ASP A 526 -4.88 -11.14 18.77
C ASP A 526 -3.42 -10.90 18.34
N SER A 527 -2.97 -9.65 18.41
CA SER A 527 -1.56 -9.30 18.13
C SER A 527 -0.59 -10.03 19.06
N LEU A 528 -0.93 -10.15 20.34
CA LEU A 528 -0.17 -10.95 21.30
C LEU A 528 -0.16 -12.44 20.92
N ALA A 529 -1.32 -12.99 20.53
CA ALA A 529 -1.46 -14.39 20.16
C ALA A 529 -0.64 -14.77 18.92
N ILE A 530 -0.58 -13.90 17.91
CA ILE A 530 0.20 -14.10 16.68
C ILE A 530 1.71 -14.26 16.99
N ARG A 531 2.19 -13.64 18.07
CA ARG A 531 3.61 -13.63 18.44
C ARG A 531 4.05 -14.84 19.28
N ILE A 532 3.12 -15.72 19.67
CA ILE A 532 3.44 -16.90 20.48
C ILE A 532 4.29 -17.90 19.68
N ASP A 533 5.43 -18.28 20.25
CA ASP A 533 6.19 -19.43 19.80
C ASP A 533 5.47 -20.72 20.24
N GLY A 534 4.67 -21.26 19.33
CA GLY A 534 3.90 -22.49 19.55
C GLY A 534 4.77 -23.67 20.00
N PRO A 535 5.85 -24.03 19.27
CA PRO A 535 6.77 -25.10 19.67
C PRO A 535 7.38 -24.93 21.07
N ARG A 536 7.72 -23.72 21.51
CA ARG A 536 8.24 -23.48 22.87
C ARG A 536 7.16 -23.58 23.95
N SER A 537 5.90 -23.34 23.61
CA SER A 537 4.77 -23.24 24.53
C SER A 537 3.76 -24.40 24.46
N TRP A 538 3.94 -25.39 23.60
CA TRP A 538 2.97 -26.48 23.39
C TRP A 538 2.73 -27.40 24.60
N HIS A 539 3.59 -27.34 25.60
CA HIS A 539 3.45 -28.05 26.87
C HIS A 539 2.97 -27.14 28.02
N ALA A 540 2.90 -25.83 27.78
CA ALA A 540 2.39 -24.88 28.75
C ALA A 540 0.86 -25.00 28.84
N ASP A 541 0.36 -24.74 30.04
CA ASP A 541 -1.06 -24.73 30.36
C ASP A 541 -1.29 -23.56 31.33
N LEU A 542 -1.49 -22.36 30.77
CA LEU A 542 -1.65 -21.12 31.53
C LEU A 542 -3.06 -20.56 31.37
N ALA A 543 -3.62 -20.01 32.46
CA ALA A 543 -4.87 -19.26 32.46
C ALA A 543 -4.68 -17.95 33.26
N ILE A 544 -4.76 -16.80 32.58
CA ILE A 544 -4.57 -15.48 33.19
C ILE A 544 -5.85 -14.68 32.98
N ARG A 545 -6.41 -14.12 34.04
CA ARG A 545 -7.63 -13.31 33.94
C ARG A 545 -7.33 -11.84 34.25
N PHE A 546 -7.75 -10.96 33.37
CA PHE A 546 -7.75 -9.53 33.59
C PHE A 546 -9.14 -9.08 34.06
N ARG A 547 -9.18 -8.29 35.12
CA ARG A 547 -10.38 -7.58 35.57
C ARG A 547 -10.20 -6.09 35.35
N VAL A 548 -10.97 -5.56 34.43
CA VAL A 548 -11.08 -4.12 34.19
C VAL A 548 -12.35 -3.63 34.90
N PRO A 549 -12.29 -2.54 35.68
CA PRO A 549 -13.49 -1.97 36.31
C PRO A 549 -14.59 -1.70 35.29
N ASP A 550 -15.83 -2.02 35.66
CA ASP A 550 -17.04 -1.79 34.85
C ASP A 550 -17.07 -2.49 33.47
N ALA A 551 -16.19 -3.46 33.23
CA ALA A 551 -16.15 -4.29 32.03
C ALA A 551 -16.20 -5.79 32.37
N ASP A 552 -16.55 -6.61 31.37
CA ASP A 552 -16.47 -8.06 31.50
C ASP A 552 -15.00 -8.50 31.63
N PRO A 553 -14.70 -9.51 32.48
CA PRO A 553 -13.34 -10.00 32.62
C PRO A 553 -12.85 -10.64 31.32
N VAL A 554 -11.57 -10.45 31.00
CA VAL A 554 -10.93 -11.12 29.86
C VAL A 554 -10.02 -12.21 30.36
N THR A 555 -10.18 -13.43 29.86
CA THR A 555 -9.35 -14.58 30.23
C THR A 555 -8.47 -14.99 29.06
N LEU A 556 -7.15 -14.93 29.26
CA LEU A 556 -6.16 -15.51 28.36
C LEU A 556 -5.91 -16.97 28.72
N ARG A 557 -5.88 -17.83 27.70
CA ARG A 557 -5.61 -19.26 27.81
C ARG A 557 -4.51 -19.65 26.84
N LEU A 558 -3.34 -19.99 27.36
CA LEU A 558 -2.26 -20.60 26.59
C LEU A 558 -2.31 -22.12 26.77
N ARG A 559 -2.60 -22.85 25.70
CA ARG A 559 -2.60 -24.32 25.70
C ARG A 559 -2.29 -24.84 24.30
N ASN A 560 -1.54 -25.93 24.22
CA ASN A 560 -1.15 -26.54 22.94
C ASN A 560 -0.42 -25.56 22.00
N GLY A 561 0.26 -24.56 22.57
CA GLY A 561 1.01 -23.56 21.82
C GLY A 561 0.12 -22.48 21.18
N VAL A 562 -1.14 -22.38 21.62
CA VAL A 562 -2.11 -21.41 21.12
C VAL A 562 -2.59 -20.55 22.29
N LEU A 563 -2.55 -19.24 22.10
CA LEU A 563 -3.13 -18.27 23.01
C LEU A 563 -4.53 -17.89 22.52
N ILE A 564 -5.53 -18.05 23.38
CA ILE A 564 -6.92 -17.67 23.12
C ILE A 564 -7.33 -16.67 24.18
N HIS A 565 -8.04 -15.61 23.80
CA HIS A 565 -8.70 -14.71 24.74
C HIS A 565 -10.22 -14.95 24.69
N THR A 566 -10.88 -14.89 25.85
CA THR A 566 -12.35 -14.90 25.96
C THR A 566 -12.80 -13.76 26.86
N THR A 567 -13.89 -13.09 26.47
CA THR A 567 -14.51 -12.02 27.26
C THR A 567 -15.75 -12.55 27.98
N GLY A 568 -15.89 -12.19 29.25
CA GLY A 568 -16.95 -12.65 30.14
C GLY A 568 -16.57 -13.93 30.89
N THR A 569 -17.59 -14.60 31.45
CA THR A 569 -17.43 -15.88 32.15
C THR A 569 -18.27 -16.96 31.47
N ALA A 570 -17.63 -17.98 30.89
CA ALA A 570 -18.33 -19.11 30.29
C ALA A 570 -18.47 -20.31 31.25
N PRO A 571 -19.56 -21.10 31.16
CA PRO A 571 -19.70 -22.35 31.90
C PRO A 571 -18.56 -23.34 31.54
N GLY A 572 -17.86 -23.85 32.55
CA GLY A 572 -16.76 -24.81 32.36
C GLY A 572 -15.38 -24.19 32.15
N GLU A 573 -15.24 -22.88 32.31
CA GLU A 573 -13.93 -22.23 32.34
C GLU A 573 -13.04 -22.79 33.47
N ARG A 574 -11.78 -23.06 33.11
CA ARG A 574 -10.72 -23.37 34.08
C ARG A 574 -10.52 -22.14 34.97
N ALA A 575 -10.36 -22.34 36.28
CA ALA A 575 -9.99 -21.25 37.18
C ALA A 575 -8.65 -20.62 36.73
N PRO A 576 -8.51 -19.29 36.76
CA PRO A 576 -7.26 -18.65 36.39
C PRO A 576 -6.15 -19.03 37.39
N ASP A 577 -4.95 -19.28 36.88
CA ASP A 577 -3.72 -19.40 37.68
C ASP A 577 -3.36 -18.05 38.31
N THR A 578 -3.68 -16.97 37.59
CA THR A 578 -3.41 -15.59 37.98
C THR A 578 -4.56 -14.70 37.57
N GLU A 579 -4.99 -13.82 38.46
CA GLU A 579 -5.98 -12.80 38.19
C GLU A 579 -5.39 -11.41 38.50
N ILE A 580 -5.48 -10.50 37.54
CA ILE A 580 -4.87 -9.18 37.56
C ILE A 580 -5.98 -8.14 37.40
N ALA A 581 -6.20 -7.32 38.42
CA ALA A 581 -7.15 -6.21 38.38
C ALA A 581 -6.41 -4.90 38.13
N LEU A 582 -6.80 -4.16 37.08
CA LEU A 582 -6.15 -2.91 36.66
C LEU A 582 -7.10 -2.10 35.76
N THR A 583 -6.77 -0.84 35.51
CA THR A 583 -7.54 -0.02 34.56
C THR A 583 -7.33 -0.48 33.12
N GLU A 584 -8.28 -0.18 32.21
CA GLU A 584 -8.09 -0.47 30.79
C GLU A 584 -6.84 0.21 30.22
N ALA A 585 -6.59 1.46 30.63
CA ALA A 585 -5.41 2.21 30.21
C ALA A 585 -4.11 1.50 30.60
N ASP A 586 -4.04 0.96 31.81
CA ASP A 586 -2.90 0.19 32.30
C ASP A 586 -2.76 -1.15 31.56
N LEU A 587 -3.88 -1.85 31.29
CA LEU A 587 -3.87 -3.09 30.52
C LEU A 587 -3.33 -2.86 29.10
N ARG A 588 -3.81 -1.83 28.42
CA ARG A 588 -3.31 -1.42 27.11
C ARG A 588 -1.82 -1.11 27.16
N ALA A 589 -1.36 -0.37 28.18
CA ALA A 589 0.05 -0.04 28.34
C ALA A 589 0.92 -1.30 28.51
N ILE A 590 0.44 -2.32 29.23
CA ILE A 590 1.13 -3.61 29.36
C ILE A 590 1.16 -4.36 28.02
N LEU A 591 0.02 -4.46 27.32
CA LEU A 591 -0.08 -5.19 26.05
C LEU A 591 0.77 -4.56 24.94
N MET A 592 0.89 -3.23 24.94
CA MET A 592 1.77 -2.48 24.04
C MET A 592 3.25 -2.49 24.47
N GLY A 593 3.57 -3.01 25.65
CA GLY A 593 4.94 -3.04 26.19
C GLY A 593 5.47 -1.67 26.62
N THR A 594 4.58 -0.69 26.87
CA THR A 594 4.95 0.65 27.36
C THR A 594 4.93 0.77 28.88
N ALA A 595 4.46 -0.26 29.58
CA ALA A 595 4.48 -0.36 31.04
C ALA A 595 4.72 -1.81 31.49
N ASP A 596 5.43 -1.97 32.59
CA ASP A 596 5.64 -3.28 33.23
C ASP A 596 4.59 -3.53 34.33
N LEU A 597 4.09 -4.77 34.39
CA LEU A 597 3.08 -5.15 35.39
C LEU A 597 3.60 -5.03 36.83
N SER A 598 4.89 -5.34 37.07
CA SER A 598 5.51 -5.20 38.38
C SER A 598 5.49 -3.75 38.86
N ASP A 599 5.80 -2.81 37.97
CA ASP A 599 5.89 -1.39 38.30
C ASP A 599 4.49 -0.81 38.61
N LEU A 600 3.48 -1.24 37.86
CA LEU A 600 2.09 -0.88 38.13
C LEU A 600 1.59 -1.46 39.46
N ALA A 601 1.99 -2.69 39.80
CA ALA A 601 1.65 -3.30 41.09
C ALA A 601 2.33 -2.56 42.26
N ASP A 602 3.61 -2.20 42.13
CA ASP A 602 4.37 -1.43 43.14
C ASP A 602 3.78 -0.03 43.35
N GLN A 603 3.19 0.56 42.31
CA GLN A 603 2.46 1.83 42.36
C GLN A 603 1.02 1.71 42.92
N GLY A 604 0.55 0.49 43.21
CA GLY A 604 -0.83 0.23 43.65
C GLY A 604 -1.87 0.44 42.54
N ARG A 605 -1.47 0.38 41.27
CA ARG A 605 -2.33 0.52 40.08
C ARG A 605 -2.77 -0.83 39.49
N ALA A 606 -2.13 -1.91 39.92
CA ALA A 606 -2.53 -3.27 39.59
C ALA A 606 -2.58 -4.14 40.87
N GLU A 607 -3.63 -4.94 41.03
CA GLU A 607 -3.74 -5.95 42.07
C GLU A 607 -3.59 -7.34 41.45
N ILE A 608 -2.64 -8.14 41.96
CA ILE A 608 -2.35 -9.47 41.44
C ILE A 608 -2.74 -10.51 42.49
N SER A 609 -3.53 -11.50 42.09
CA SER A 609 -3.89 -12.67 42.90
C SER A 609 -3.56 -13.96 42.15
N GLY A 610 -3.20 -15.03 42.89
CA GLY A 610 -2.68 -16.26 42.29
C GLY A 610 -1.15 -16.24 42.11
N ASP A 611 -0.64 -16.92 41.10
CA ASP A 611 0.81 -16.99 40.84
C ASP A 611 1.27 -15.80 39.97
N PRO A 612 2.07 -14.83 40.49
CA PRO A 612 2.52 -13.70 39.69
C PRO A 612 3.47 -14.10 38.55
N GLY A 613 4.06 -15.30 38.57
CA GLY A 613 4.98 -15.78 37.55
C GLY A 613 4.33 -16.14 36.22
N THR A 614 3.03 -16.50 36.22
CA THR A 614 2.31 -16.99 35.03
C THR A 614 2.31 -15.98 33.88
N PHE A 615 2.13 -14.68 34.18
CA PHE A 615 2.11 -13.66 33.14
C PHE A 615 3.52 -13.45 32.55
N ALA A 616 4.56 -13.46 33.39
CA ALA A 616 5.94 -13.40 32.92
C ALA A 616 6.33 -14.64 32.09
N GLU A 617 5.83 -15.82 32.46
CA GLU A 617 5.99 -17.05 31.67
C GLU A 617 5.35 -16.91 30.28
N LEU A 618 4.11 -16.42 30.21
CA LEU A 618 3.42 -16.12 28.94
C LEU A 618 4.26 -15.18 28.06
N LEU A 619 4.75 -14.07 28.61
CA LEU A 619 5.60 -13.12 27.89
C LEU A 619 6.90 -13.76 27.39
N GLY A 620 7.45 -14.73 28.14
CA GLY A 620 8.65 -15.49 27.76
C GLY A 620 8.47 -16.40 26.53
N TYR A 621 7.23 -16.66 26.12
CA TYR A 621 6.89 -17.41 24.90
C TYR A 621 6.69 -16.52 23.67
N LEU A 622 6.71 -15.19 23.82
CA LEU A 622 6.59 -14.28 22.68
C LEU A 622 7.89 -14.24 21.87
N THR A 623 7.72 -14.06 20.56
CA THR A 623 8.82 -13.76 19.63
C THR A 623 8.71 -12.33 19.15
N ALA A 624 9.87 -11.76 18.80
CA ALA A 624 9.94 -10.48 18.10
C ALA A 624 9.94 -10.75 16.59
N PRO A 625 9.15 -10.02 15.80
CA PRO A 625 9.22 -10.12 14.35
C PRO A 625 10.53 -9.49 13.86
N ASP A 626 11.11 -10.05 12.79
CA ASP A 626 12.31 -9.52 12.14
C ASP A 626 11.92 -8.54 11.02
N PRO A 627 12.20 -7.23 11.14
CA PRO A 627 11.89 -6.26 10.09
C PRO A 627 12.88 -6.29 8.92
N ASP A 628 14.00 -6.99 9.02
CA ASP A 628 15.11 -6.92 8.05
C ASP A 628 15.37 -8.27 7.35
N PHE A 629 14.37 -9.17 7.32
CA PHE A 629 14.50 -10.48 6.70
C PHE A 629 14.94 -10.39 5.21
N ALA A 630 15.71 -11.40 4.79
CA ALA A 630 16.20 -11.52 3.41
C ALA A 630 15.07 -11.85 2.44
N ILE A 631 15.14 -11.28 1.22
CA ILE A 631 14.15 -11.51 0.15
C ILE A 631 14.78 -12.24 -1.04
N VAL A 632 15.92 -11.74 -1.54
CA VAL A 632 16.59 -12.25 -2.76
C VAL A 632 17.66 -13.31 -2.48
N THR A 633 17.82 -13.71 -1.22
CA THR A 633 18.70 -14.80 -0.76
C THR A 633 18.03 -15.56 0.39
N PRO A 634 18.45 -16.81 0.69
CA PRO A 634 17.98 -17.58 1.83
C PRO A 634 18.18 -16.90 3.20
#